data_AF-A0A1Q3V6G6-F1
#
_entry.id   AF-A0A1Q3V6G6-F1
#
_cell.length_a   1.000
_cell.length_b   1.000
_cell.length_c   1.000
_cell.angle_alpha   90.00
_cell.angle_beta   90.00
_cell.angle_gamma   90.00
#
_symmetry.space_group_name_H-M   'P 1'
#
loop_
_entity.id
_entity.type
_entity.pdbx_description
1 polymer ?
#
loop_
_entity_poly.entity_id
_entity_poly.type
_entity_poly.pdbx_seq_one_letter_code
_entity_poly.pdbx_strand_id
1 'polypeptide(L)'
;MGRSDLAMEGNIQRAIATGNSAGNALATDVLSITGTSVYGPPSIVTPYGGSEVNAAYAVLSDQQADSDVSASAEGGFRTTVADSVVGSSFGTDGNALVAAAYGNDAANSASLAAGTLDAGYGAIANVTNVQAAGGATSAGVTGGATMSLSGDLVGSSVSDRNNSIQSVATANRADGNLLSVSATSISASDGLDGSGGEEGPELPFDPGYIGTARLTPYGEMTVTAPFSVQNAQSFTAPVSASVAQSATRISIGAGITGTSVAIADNAVRGTATGNSASNGLTLDANSIATAADLNALQIGLGDVIATVGEPGDRVGAHIAAQGDVVGSSLAITGNDARGTAIADNASNSLAVTGNQLSGASGHGDAVAGLSNGDLVASADFALANYQTTGTGAGEEGSTPQISSDVMGWLAVTGGDVIRSSLAIEDNSQVAAALANLAANTLSVDATALGGNGSVASGSALSSTQVGVADLSAASDLRIGATGNVVDSSVALSGNSNSALAHMNDASNTVSIHAVQIGELSGTDAQLYTDPGMPGLAVGDHVLANSQYADGSVTASALTTAGNPDWYAGLYRSAYTITGNSTSAESVANQAINALSVSAVSDGAASAGLANTQESHAGVLAAATTRLGYDGLAMSDAQALVGGNSTSALARGNAASNSLTLTGTPSSGLAPASASLAGSGTVSADAALVNSQINTGDVTALGENMVHDIALNCIGADRSELVLNGNSVSASAIGNGATNSMALASLGQLPTAAVANVQMNSGQVTARVTGATFQAIPGTLTASRLGITGNSVIASAVGNSAVTSIASLR
;
A
#
# COMPACT_ATOMS: atom_id res chain seq x y z
N MET A 1 43.94 25.29 0.16
CA MET A 1 43.22 26.19 1.07
C MET A 1 43.45 25.79 2.53
N GLY A 2 43.57 26.75 3.46
CA GLY A 2 43.67 26.49 4.90
C GLY A 2 42.39 26.90 5.65
N ARG A 3 42.05 26.19 6.74
CA ARG A 3 40.94 26.42 7.69
C ARG A 3 39.82 27.33 7.17
N SER A 4 38.93 26.77 6.38
CA SER A 4 37.76 27.43 5.82
C SER A 4 36.50 26.61 6.11
N ASP A 5 35.36 27.26 6.14
CA ASP A 5 34.04 26.63 6.22
C ASP A 5 33.26 27.00 4.95
N LEU A 6 32.83 26.00 4.18
CA LEU A 6 32.03 26.17 2.98
C LEU A 6 30.76 25.34 3.07
N ALA A 7 29.61 25.99 2.94
CA ALA A 7 28.30 25.36 3.06
C ALA A 7 27.41 25.73 1.88
N MET A 8 26.77 24.71 1.27
CA MET A 8 25.66 24.84 0.33
C MET A 8 24.44 24.19 0.96
N GLU A 9 23.62 24.99 1.64
CA GLU A 9 22.55 24.49 2.51
C GLU A 9 21.18 25.06 2.16
N GLY A 10 20.14 24.23 2.26
CA GLY A 10 18.74 24.67 2.19
C GLY A 10 18.25 25.19 0.84
N ASN A 11 18.95 24.86 -0.25
CA ASN A 11 18.57 25.33 -1.59
C ASN A 11 17.44 24.48 -2.16
N ILE A 12 16.52 25.09 -2.92
CA ILE A 12 15.39 24.40 -3.55
C ILE A 12 15.34 24.75 -5.03
N GLN A 13 15.29 23.73 -5.89
CA GLN A 13 14.94 23.85 -7.30
C GLN A 13 13.68 23.01 -7.56
N ARG A 14 12.64 23.63 -8.13
CA ARG A 14 11.33 22.98 -8.26
C ARG A 14 10.56 23.36 -9.52
N ALA A 15 9.91 22.37 -10.13
CA ALA A 15 8.89 22.53 -11.17
C ALA A 15 7.57 21.89 -10.70
N ILE A 16 6.45 22.58 -10.89
CA ILE A 16 5.10 22.07 -10.61
C ILE A 16 4.20 22.38 -11.79
N ALA A 17 3.44 21.40 -12.26
CA ALA A 17 2.41 21.55 -13.28
C ALA A 17 1.08 20.94 -12.79
N THR A 18 -0.02 21.63 -13.04
CA THR A 18 -1.38 21.17 -12.70
C THR A 18 -2.29 21.48 -13.88
N GLY A 19 -3.00 20.47 -14.39
CA GLY A 19 -3.96 20.63 -15.49
C GLY A 19 -5.19 21.39 -15.01
N ASN A 20 -5.97 20.76 -14.12
CA ASN A 20 -7.10 21.38 -13.44
C ASN A 20 -6.92 21.34 -11.92
N SER A 21 -7.41 22.37 -11.24
CA SER A 21 -7.51 22.38 -9.79
C SER A 21 -8.86 22.96 -9.36
N ALA A 22 -9.52 22.33 -8.39
CA ALA A 22 -10.67 22.92 -7.71
C ALA A 22 -10.65 22.68 -6.20
N GLY A 23 -11.15 23.66 -5.47
CA GLY A 23 -11.38 23.59 -4.03
C GLY A 23 -12.76 24.16 -3.75
N ASN A 24 -13.76 23.29 -3.53
CA ASN A 24 -15.11 23.71 -3.21
C ASN A 24 -15.39 23.46 -1.74
N ALA A 25 -15.91 24.47 -1.04
CA ALA A 25 -16.29 24.36 0.35
C ALA A 25 -17.66 24.99 0.55
N LEU A 26 -18.60 24.23 1.09
CA LEU A 26 -19.90 24.70 1.53
C LEU A 26 -19.97 24.56 3.05
N ALA A 27 -20.35 25.64 3.75
CA ALA A 27 -20.50 25.61 5.20
C ALA A 27 -21.78 26.32 5.61
N THR A 28 -22.53 25.71 6.53
CA THR A 28 -23.72 26.30 7.14
C THR A 28 -23.67 26.13 8.65
N ASP A 29 -24.05 27.18 9.38
CA ASP A 29 -24.23 27.18 10.83
C ASP A 29 -25.54 27.94 11.10
N VAL A 30 -26.59 27.18 11.40
CA VAL A 30 -27.95 27.72 11.50
C VAL A 30 -28.70 27.10 12.67
N LEU A 31 -29.74 27.79 13.15
CA LEU A 31 -30.57 27.25 14.22
C LEU A 31 -31.37 26.02 13.77
N SER A 32 -31.86 26.02 12.53
CA SER A 32 -32.63 24.92 11.97
C SER A 32 -32.52 24.88 10.45
N ILE A 33 -32.43 23.66 9.91
CA ILE A 33 -32.61 23.38 8.48
C ILE A 33 -33.96 22.67 8.36
N THR A 34 -34.91 23.30 7.67
CA THR A 34 -36.26 22.77 7.49
C THR A 34 -36.62 22.67 6.00
N GLY A 35 -37.01 21.48 5.56
CA GLY A 35 -37.73 21.21 4.30
C GLY A 35 -37.27 21.91 3.02
N THR A 36 -36.33 21.27 2.30
CA THR A 36 -36.12 21.43 0.85
C THR A 36 -35.76 20.05 0.28
N SER A 37 -36.74 19.15 0.24
CA SER A 37 -36.57 17.87 -0.42
C SER A 37 -36.51 18.06 -1.93
N VAL A 38 -35.49 17.49 -2.57
CA VAL A 38 -35.50 17.37 -4.03
C VAL A 38 -35.77 15.92 -4.40
N TYR A 39 -36.70 15.74 -5.33
CA TYR A 39 -37.14 14.42 -5.79
C TYR A 39 -36.11 13.83 -6.75
N GLY A 40 -35.84 12.54 -6.60
CA GLY A 40 -34.84 11.79 -7.37
C GLY A 40 -33.55 11.54 -6.57
N PRO A 41 -32.63 10.75 -7.12
CA PRO A 41 -31.38 10.42 -6.44
C PRO A 41 -30.51 11.67 -6.23
N PRO A 42 -29.89 11.84 -5.04
CA PRO A 42 -28.97 12.95 -4.75
C PRO A 42 -27.83 13.11 -5.74
N SER A 43 -27.32 12.01 -6.31
CA SER A 43 -26.26 12.07 -7.32
C SER A 43 -26.31 10.87 -8.27
N ILE A 44 -26.13 11.17 -9.56
CA ILE A 44 -25.92 10.19 -10.63
C ILE A 44 -24.67 10.59 -11.39
N VAL A 45 -23.74 9.66 -11.55
CA VAL A 45 -22.55 9.82 -12.41
C VAL A 45 -22.60 8.74 -13.47
N THR A 46 -22.54 9.13 -14.74
CA THR A 46 -22.63 8.22 -15.89
C THR A 46 -21.33 8.28 -16.73
N PRO A 47 -20.83 7.16 -17.28
CA PRO A 47 -19.57 7.14 -18.05
C PRO A 47 -19.62 7.91 -19.38
N TYR A 48 -20.82 8.13 -19.93
CA TYR A 48 -21.04 8.77 -21.24
C TYR A 48 -22.04 9.93 -21.19
N GLY A 49 -22.52 10.30 -20.00
CA GLY A 49 -23.40 11.44 -19.77
C GLY A 49 -22.75 12.47 -18.84
N GLY A 50 -23.48 13.51 -18.46
CA GLY A 50 -23.02 14.46 -17.45
C GLY A 50 -23.23 13.92 -16.04
N SER A 51 -22.49 14.46 -15.08
CA SER A 51 -22.72 14.26 -13.66
C SER A 51 -23.89 15.14 -13.20
N GLU A 52 -24.87 14.56 -12.50
CA GLU A 52 -26.02 15.29 -11.95
C GLU A 52 -26.02 15.19 -10.43
N VAL A 53 -26.14 16.33 -9.75
CA VAL A 53 -26.34 16.40 -8.30
C VAL A 53 -27.64 17.13 -8.02
N ASN A 54 -28.44 16.53 -7.17
CA ASN A 54 -29.78 16.98 -6.84
C ASN A 54 -29.98 16.96 -5.33
N ALA A 55 -29.48 17.97 -4.62
CA ALA A 55 -29.60 18.08 -3.16
C ALA A 55 -29.80 19.54 -2.74
N ALA A 56 -30.40 19.76 -1.56
CA ALA A 56 -30.56 21.10 -1.00
C ALA A 56 -29.22 21.83 -0.81
N TYR A 57 -28.19 21.09 -0.42
CA TYR A 57 -26.82 21.53 -0.21
C TYR A 57 -25.90 20.65 -1.06
N ALA A 58 -25.64 21.08 -2.28
CA ALA A 58 -24.88 20.32 -3.26
C ALA A 58 -23.51 20.95 -3.52
N VAL A 59 -22.49 20.10 -3.58
CA VAL A 59 -21.19 20.43 -4.17
C VAL A 59 -20.92 19.43 -5.28
N LEU A 60 -20.80 19.91 -6.51
CA LEU A 60 -20.37 19.12 -7.67
C LEU A 60 -19.10 19.72 -8.24
N SER A 61 -18.06 18.90 -8.35
CA SER A 61 -16.87 19.19 -9.14
C SER A 61 -16.77 18.15 -10.24
N ASP A 62 -16.69 18.59 -11.50
CA ASP A 62 -16.50 17.72 -12.66
C ASP A 62 -15.34 18.30 -13.49
N GLN A 63 -14.22 17.58 -13.54
CA GLN A 63 -12.95 18.03 -14.12
C GLN A 63 -12.47 17.07 -15.20
N GLN A 64 -12.05 17.62 -16.34
CA GLN A 64 -11.48 16.86 -17.43
C GLN A 64 -10.17 17.48 -17.92
N ALA A 65 -9.09 16.70 -17.93
CA ALA A 65 -7.77 17.08 -18.42
C ALA A 65 -7.39 16.22 -19.64
N ASP A 66 -7.66 16.70 -20.84
CA ASP A 66 -7.36 15.98 -22.10
C ASP A 66 -5.97 16.33 -22.69
N SER A 67 -5.31 17.37 -22.17
CA SER A 67 -3.97 17.77 -22.61
C SER A 67 -2.89 17.20 -21.69
N ASP A 68 -1.71 16.96 -22.23
CA ASP A 68 -0.57 16.49 -21.44
C ASP A 68 -0.16 17.52 -20.38
N VAL A 69 0.08 17.05 -19.16
CA VAL A 69 0.60 17.84 -18.04
C VAL A 69 2.01 17.33 -17.71
N SER A 70 3.01 18.21 -17.83
CA SER A 70 4.41 17.82 -17.58
C SER A 70 5.17 18.81 -16.70
N ALA A 71 6.02 18.29 -15.81
CA ALA A 71 6.95 19.07 -15.00
C ALA A 71 8.37 18.48 -15.11
N SER A 72 9.37 19.32 -15.37
CA SER A 72 10.78 18.90 -15.42
C SER A 72 11.66 19.83 -14.59
N ALA A 73 12.52 19.25 -13.75
CA ALA A 73 13.55 19.97 -13.02
C ALA A 73 14.94 19.38 -13.35
N GLU A 74 15.76 20.16 -14.06
CA GLU A 74 17.11 19.78 -14.47
C GLU A 74 18.15 20.66 -13.76
N GLY A 75 19.17 20.05 -13.14
CA GLY A 75 20.18 20.81 -12.43
C GLY A 75 20.97 19.98 -11.43
N GLY A 76 21.13 20.50 -10.21
CA GLY A 76 21.85 19.83 -9.14
C GLY A 76 22.72 20.78 -8.32
N PHE A 77 23.20 20.27 -7.20
CA PHE A 77 24.00 21.00 -6.24
C PHE A 77 25.45 20.61 -6.43
N ARG A 78 26.29 21.55 -6.87
CA ARG A 78 27.70 21.26 -7.17
C ARG A 78 28.64 22.13 -6.37
N THR A 79 29.55 21.49 -5.66
CA THR A 79 30.68 22.12 -4.98
C THR A 79 31.98 21.64 -5.59
N THR A 80 32.90 22.55 -5.91
CA THR A 80 34.21 22.20 -6.48
C THR A 80 35.33 22.96 -5.80
N VAL A 81 36.35 22.24 -5.36
CA VAL A 81 37.55 22.78 -4.73
C VAL A 81 38.77 22.35 -5.55
N ALA A 82 39.48 23.33 -6.11
CA ALA A 82 40.53 23.11 -7.11
C ALA A 82 41.94 22.87 -6.53
N ASP A 83 42.10 22.78 -5.22
CA ASP A 83 43.40 22.62 -4.54
C ASP A 83 43.25 21.77 -3.28
N SER A 84 44.36 21.38 -2.65
CA SER A 84 44.36 20.63 -1.40
C SER A 84 43.67 21.39 -0.28
N VAL A 85 42.98 20.66 0.59
CA VAL A 85 42.13 21.16 1.66
C VAL A 85 42.70 20.72 3.00
N VAL A 86 42.96 21.70 3.89
CA VAL A 86 43.57 21.43 5.20
C VAL A 86 42.76 22.07 6.32
N GLY A 87 42.35 21.26 7.31
CA GLY A 87 41.72 21.74 8.54
C GLY A 87 40.37 22.43 8.34
N SER A 88 39.61 22.06 7.31
CA SER A 88 38.45 22.82 6.82
C SER A 88 37.16 21.98 6.88
N SER A 89 36.00 22.63 6.83
CA SER A 89 34.69 21.97 6.77
C SER A 89 33.94 22.29 5.47
N PHE A 90 33.29 21.27 4.90
CA PHE A 90 32.51 21.38 3.66
C PHE A 90 31.18 20.64 3.82
N GLY A 91 30.07 21.30 3.51
CA GLY A 91 28.73 20.72 3.55
C GLY A 91 27.93 21.03 2.29
N THR A 92 27.20 20.04 1.77
CA THR A 92 26.10 20.23 0.81
C THR A 92 24.89 19.58 1.44
N ASP A 93 24.22 20.28 2.35
CA ASP A 93 23.24 19.66 3.25
C ASP A 93 21.83 20.26 3.08
N GLY A 94 20.78 19.44 3.15
CA GLY A 94 19.39 19.90 3.21
C GLY A 94 18.86 20.57 1.94
N ASN A 95 19.40 20.24 0.76
CA ASN A 95 18.96 20.80 -0.51
C ASN A 95 17.88 19.92 -1.18
N ALA A 96 17.01 20.52 -1.99
CA ALA A 96 15.90 19.82 -2.63
C ALA A 96 15.79 20.09 -4.14
N LEU A 97 15.62 19.02 -4.93
CA LEU A 97 15.33 19.07 -6.37
C LEU A 97 14.03 18.32 -6.65
N VAL A 98 12.99 19.03 -7.12
CA VAL A 98 11.61 18.51 -7.16
C VAL A 98 10.91 18.77 -8.50
N ALA A 99 10.25 17.76 -9.06
CA ALA A 99 9.27 17.90 -10.14
C ALA A 99 7.94 17.26 -9.72
N ALA A 100 6.83 17.97 -9.92
CA ALA A 100 5.49 17.46 -9.60
C ALA A 100 4.47 17.79 -10.72
N ALA A 101 3.72 16.81 -11.19
CA ALA A 101 2.68 16.97 -12.20
C ALA A 101 1.35 16.37 -11.73
N TYR A 102 0.26 17.12 -11.87
CA TYR A 102 -1.10 16.71 -11.50
C TYR A 102 -2.05 16.92 -12.68
N GLY A 103 -2.72 15.87 -13.16
CA GLY A 103 -3.74 16.02 -14.22
C GLY A 103 -4.93 16.84 -13.70
N ASN A 104 -5.64 16.28 -12.73
CA ASN A 104 -6.72 16.91 -11.99
C ASN A 104 -6.44 16.85 -10.48
N ASP A 105 -6.69 17.95 -9.77
CA ASP A 105 -6.46 18.07 -8.34
C ASP A 105 -7.67 18.74 -7.66
N ALA A 106 -8.48 17.98 -6.93
CA ALA A 106 -9.72 18.46 -6.34
C ALA A 106 -9.79 18.19 -4.83
N ALA A 107 -10.39 19.14 -4.11
CA ALA A 107 -10.83 18.96 -2.73
C ALA A 107 -12.24 19.54 -2.60
N ASN A 108 -13.23 18.74 -2.20
CA ASN A 108 -14.62 19.18 -2.11
C ASN A 108 -15.18 18.88 -0.73
N SER A 109 -15.69 19.89 -0.05
CA SER A 109 -16.19 19.71 1.31
C SER A 109 -17.54 20.39 1.52
N ALA A 110 -18.37 19.77 2.34
CA ALA A 110 -19.59 20.36 2.86
C ALA A 110 -19.68 20.13 4.37
N SER A 111 -20.02 21.19 5.12
CA SER A 111 -20.24 21.14 6.56
C SER A 111 -21.59 21.76 6.91
N LEU A 112 -22.45 20.98 7.57
CA LEU A 112 -23.78 21.40 8.00
C LEU A 112 -23.85 21.32 9.52
N ALA A 113 -23.83 22.47 10.19
CA ALA A 113 -24.11 22.59 11.61
C ALA A 113 -25.51 23.16 11.82
N ALA A 114 -26.36 22.44 12.53
CA ALA A 114 -27.72 22.88 12.82
C ALA A 114 -28.14 22.61 14.28
N GLY A 115 -29.03 23.41 14.85
CA GLY A 115 -29.73 23.00 16.06
C GLY A 115 -30.58 21.75 15.79
N THR A 116 -31.45 21.83 14.79
CA THR A 116 -32.28 20.72 14.30
C THR A 116 -32.24 20.64 12.78
N LEU A 117 -32.12 19.43 12.23
CA LEU A 117 -32.27 19.15 10.80
C LEU A 117 -33.49 18.25 10.62
N ASP A 118 -34.53 18.79 9.99
CA ASP A 118 -35.79 18.08 9.72
C ASP A 118 -36.25 18.40 8.28
N ALA A 119 -35.95 17.49 7.35
CA ALA A 119 -36.20 17.70 5.93
C ALA A 119 -37.43 16.93 5.40
N GLY A 120 -38.05 16.06 6.20
CA GLY A 120 -39.04 15.11 5.71
C GLY A 120 -38.36 13.99 4.91
N TYR A 121 -38.49 14.03 3.57
CA TYR A 121 -37.93 13.04 2.62
C TYR A 121 -36.93 13.69 1.65
N GLY A 122 -36.18 12.93 0.86
CA GLY A 122 -35.38 13.44 -0.26
C GLY A 122 -33.95 13.92 0.08
N ALA A 123 -33.22 14.33 -0.95
CA ALA A 123 -31.79 14.64 -0.88
C ALA A 123 -31.49 15.97 -0.17
N ILE A 124 -30.69 15.93 0.91
CA ILE A 124 -30.33 17.10 1.72
C ILE A 124 -28.95 17.61 1.38
N ALA A 125 -27.91 16.80 1.55
CA ALA A 125 -26.55 17.22 1.30
C ALA A 125 -25.78 16.17 0.51
N ASN A 126 -25.13 16.62 -0.55
CA ASN A 126 -24.34 15.76 -1.40
C ASN A 126 -23.03 16.45 -1.79
N VAL A 127 -21.94 15.69 -1.73
CA VAL A 127 -20.64 16.08 -2.28
C VAL A 127 -20.23 15.06 -3.34
N THR A 128 -20.22 15.49 -4.60
CA THR A 128 -19.81 14.67 -5.73
C THR A 128 -18.57 15.25 -6.39
N ASN A 129 -17.56 14.40 -6.57
CA ASN A 129 -16.33 14.72 -7.28
C ASN A 129 -16.13 13.76 -8.45
N VAL A 130 -16.00 14.32 -9.65
CA VAL A 130 -15.75 13.58 -10.88
C VAL A 130 -14.48 14.12 -11.53
N GLN A 131 -13.54 13.24 -11.85
CA GLN A 131 -12.29 13.60 -12.52
C GLN A 131 -11.95 12.62 -13.64
N ALA A 132 -11.63 13.16 -14.82
CA ALA A 132 -11.18 12.39 -15.98
C ALA A 132 -9.85 12.95 -16.51
N ALA A 133 -8.83 12.10 -16.61
CA ALA A 133 -7.53 12.45 -17.17
C ALA A 133 -7.29 11.69 -18.48
N GLY A 134 -7.53 12.38 -19.60
CA GLY A 134 -7.32 11.86 -20.95
C GLY A 134 -5.92 12.15 -21.52
N GLY A 135 -5.22 13.17 -21.00
CA GLY A 135 -3.84 13.52 -21.38
C GLY A 135 -2.79 12.88 -20.47
N ALA A 136 -1.57 12.70 -20.97
CA ALA A 136 -0.49 12.09 -20.20
C ALA A 136 -0.04 13.00 -19.04
N THR A 137 0.27 12.42 -17.88
CA THR A 137 0.81 13.17 -16.73
C THR A 137 2.24 12.72 -16.44
N SER A 138 3.21 13.63 -16.53
CA SER A 138 4.63 13.27 -16.39
C SER A 138 5.44 14.21 -15.51
N ALA A 139 6.30 13.66 -14.67
CA ALA A 139 7.27 14.40 -13.89
C ALA A 139 8.69 13.82 -14.10
N GLY A 140 9.67 14.70 -14.25
CA GLY A 140 11.06 14.31 -14.48
C GLY A 140 12.04 15.13 -13.67
N VAL A 141 13.01 14.46 -13.05
CA VAL A 141 14.15 15.11 -12.41
C VAL A 141 15.45 14.58 -12.99
N THR A 142 16.34 15.49 -13.39
CA THR A 142 17.71 15.14 -13.81
C THR A 142 18.72 15.92 -12.98
N GLY A 143 19.58 15.20 -12.25
CA GLY A 143 20.66 15.77 -11.47
C GLY A 143 20.65 15.42 -9.98
N GLY A 144 21.74 15.73 -9.28
CA GLY A 144 21.93 15.40 -7.88
C GLY A 144 22.99 16.27 -7.19
N ALA A 145 23.49 15.81 -6.05
CA ALA A 145 24.51 16.51 -5.28
C ALA A 145 25.93 15.97 -5.60
N THR A 146 26.85 16.86 -5.97
CA THR A 146 28.21 16.49 -6.34
C THR A 146 29.24 17.40 -5.68
N MET A 147 30.21 16.79 -5.01
CA MET A 147 31.40 17.43 -4.49
C MET A 147 32.64 16.90 -5.20
N SER A 148 33.45 17.80 -5.74
CA SER A 148 34.74 17.46 -6.37
C SER A 148 35.88 18.24 -5.73
N LEU A 149 36.85 17.53 -5.17
CA LEU A 149 38.05 18.09 -4.56
C LEU A 149 39.26 17.55 -5.34
N SER A 150 40.06 18.41 -5.98
CA SER A 150 41.15 17.94 -6.84
C SER A 150 42.43 17.55 -6.10
N GLY A 151 42.66 18.09 -4.89
CA GLY A 151 43.87 17.87 -4.09
C GLY A 151 43.68 16.94 -2.89
N ASP A 152 44.66 16.95 -1.99
CA ASP A 152 44.63 16.16 -0.74
C ASP A 152 43.60 16.72 0.24
N LEU A 153 43.01 15.84 1.03
CA LEU A 153 42.06 16.21 2.09
C LEU A 153 42.62 15.84 3.47
N VAL A 154 43.15 16.84 4.18
CA VAL A 154 43.90 16.65 5.42
C VAL A 154 43.19 17.29 6.61
N GLY A 155 42.94 16.51 7.67
CA GLY A 155 42.41 17.02 8.94
C GLY A 155 41.07 17.75 8.81
N SER A 156 40.23 17.35 7.86
CA SER A 156 39.04 18.10 7.43
C SER A 156 37.75 17.30 7.65
N SER A 157 36.60 17.93 7.50
CA SER A 157 35.29 17.28 7.53
C SER A 157 34.49 17.61 6.28
N VAL A 158 33.97 16.60 5.59
CA VAL A 158 33.15 16.76 4.39
C VAL A 158 31.83 16.02 4.58
N SER A 159 30.72 16.69 4.27
CA SER A 159 29.40 16.10 4.37
C SER A 159 28.46 16.43 3.23
N ASP A 160 27.61 15.46 2.91
CA ASP A 160 26.46 15.60 2.03
C ASP A 160 25.28 14.88 2.67
N ARG A 161 24.40 15.66 3.32
CA ARG A 161 23.32 15.11 4.15
C ARG A 161 21.94 15.68 3.89
N ASN A 162 20.91 14.88 4.14
CA ASN A 162 19.51 15.32 4.12
C ASN A 162 19.06 15.98 2.80
N ASN A 163 19.73 15.68 1.68
CA ASN A 163 19.30 16.17 0.38
C ASN A 163 18.11 15.34 -0.12
N SER A 164 17.18 15.97 -0.82
CA SER A 164 15.97 15.35 -1.33
C SER A 164 15.80 15.56 -2.83
N ILE A 165 15.63 14.48 -3.56
CA ILE A 165 15.38 14.49 -5.00
C ILE A 165 14.06 13.77 -5.24
N GLN A 166 13.06 14.46 -5.82
CA GLN A 166 11.70 13.93 -5.91
C GLN A 166 11.05 14.20 -7.26
N SER A 167 10.49 13.16 -7.86
CA SER A 167 9.61 13.25 -9.03
C SER A 167 8.23 12.66 -8.70
N VAL A 168 7.16 13.40 -8.92
CA VAL A 168 5.78 13.00 -8.56
C VAL A 168 4.84 13.26 -9.73
N ALA A 169 4.12 12.24 -10.20
CA ALA A 169 3.08 12.38 -11.20
C ALA A 169 1.77 11.75 -10.70
N THR A 170 0.66 12.48 -10.78
CA THR A 170 -0.66 11.96 -10.40
C THR A 170 -1.72 12.37 -11.41
N ALA A 171 -2.40 11.44 -12.07
CA ALA A 171 -3.43 11.79 -13.05
C ALA A 171 -4.64 12.45 -12.39
N ASN A 172 -5.24 11.81 -11.38
CA ASN A 172 -6.35 12.38 -10.61
C ASN A 172 -6.09 12.30 -9.11
N ARG A 173 -6.24 13.42 -8.43
CA ARG A 173 -6.14 13.53 -6.98
C ARG A 173 -7.39 14.17 -6.40
N ALA A 174 -8.00 13.51 -5.43
CA ALA A 174 -9.18 13.96 -4.69
C ALA A 174 -8.90 13.91 -3.18
N ASP A 175 -8.12 14.86 -2.67
CA ASP A 175 -7.75 14.92 -1.27
C ASP A 175 -8.81 15.71 -0.49
N GLY A 176 -9.70 15.00 0.21
CA GLY A 176 -10.67 15.63 1.11
C GLY A 176 -12.02 15.88 0.48
N ASN A 177 -12.61 14.83 -0.10
CA ASN A 177 -14.01 14.81 -0.51
C ASN A 177 -14.90 14.48 0.72
N LEU A 178 -15.30 15.50 1.48
CA LEU A 178 -15.83 15.34 2.85
C LEU A 178 -17.23 15.95 3.02
N LEU A 179 -18.15 15.21 3.62
CA LEU A 179 -19.42 15.73 4.15
C LEU A 179 -19.48 15.52 5.65
N SER A 180 -19.61 16.61 6.41
CA SER A 180 -19.75 16.58 7.87
C SER A 180 -21.07 17.24 8.29
N VAL A 181 -21.89 16.52 9.04
CA VAL A 181 -23.19 16.99 9.52
C VAL A 181 -23.22 16.85 11.04
N SER A 182 -23.48 17.96 11.73
CA SER A 182 -23.64 17.99 13.18
C SER A 182 -24.95 18.67 13.56
N ALA A 183 -25.77 18.01 14.38
CA ALA A 183 -26.99 18.61 14.89
C ALA A 183 -27.39 18.08 16.27
N THR A 184 -28.41 18.69 16.90
CA THR A 184 -29.04 18.05 18.08
C THR A 184 -29.91 16.87 17.63
N SER A 185 -30.62 17.02 16.51
CA SER A 185 -31.44 15.97 15.89
C SER A 185 -31.38 16.04 14.37
N ILE A 186 -31.30 14.88 13.72
CA ILE A 186 -31.35 14.71 12.26
C ILE A 186 -32.53 13.79 11.93
N SER A 187 -33.48 14.28 11.13
CA SER A 187 -34.61 13.51 10.63
C SER A 187 -34.80 13.76 9.13
N ALA A 188 -34.68 12.68 8.36
CA ALA A 188 -34.85 12.64 6.91
C ALA A 188 -35.23 11.22 6.50
N SER A 189 -36.46 10.82 6.79
CA SER A 189 -36.98 9.48 6.51
C SER A 189 -37.65 9.40 5.14
N ASP A 190 -37.92 8.18 4.67
CA ASP A 190 -38.73 7.88 3.48
C ASP A 190 -40.19 8.37 3.54
N GLY A 191 -40.61 9.00 4.64
CA GLY A 191 -41.97 9.49 4.85
C GLY A 191 -43.00 8.38 5.08
N LEU A 192 -42.57 7.13 5.28
CA LEU A 192 -43.41 6.01 5.70
C LEU A 192 -43.18 5.79 7.20
N ASP A 193 -44.27 5.62 7.96
CA ASP A 193 -44.28 5.59 9.43
C ASP A 193 -43.63 4.31 10.02
N GLY A 194 -42.33 4.08 9.78
CA GLY A 194 -41.55 3.01 10.42
C GLY A 194 -41.99 1.59 10.07
N SER A 195 -42.92 1.41 9.14
CA SER A 195 -43.21 0.14 8.49
C SER A 195 -42.45 0.11 7.17
N GLY A 196 -41.37 -0.68 7.10
CA GLY A 196 -40.59 -0.88 5.88
C GLY A 196 -41.50 -0.93 4.65
N GLY A 197 -41.24 -0.03 3.69
CA GLY A 197 -42.11 0.14 2.54
C GLY A 197 -42.30 -1.18 1.81
N GLU A 198 -43.56 -1.52 1.52
CA GLU A 198 -43.83 -2.48 0.44
C GLU A 198 -43.18 -1.93 -0.84
N GLU A 199 -42.44 -2.79 -1.54
CA GLU A 199 -41.89 -2.55 -2.89
C GLU A 199 -42.87 -1.70 -3.71
N GLY A 200 -42.49 -0.44 -3.97
CA GLY A 200 -43.22 0.37 -4.94
C GLY A 200 -43.23 -0.34 -6.30
N PRO A 201 -44.30 -0.23 -7.09
CA PRO A 201 -44.39 -0.91 -8.38
C PRO A 201 -43.21 -0.49 -9.26
N GLU A 202 -42.49 -1.48 -9.79
CA GLU A 202 -41.36 -1.36 -10.72
C GLU A 202 -41.51 -0.15 -11.66
N LEU A 203 -40.87 0.97 -11.32
CA LEU A 203 -40.44 1.92 -12.33
C LEU A 203 -39.07 1.40 -12.81
N PRO A 204 -38.86 1.24 -14.12
CA PRO A 204 -37.67 0.54 -14.64
C PRO A 204 -36.32 1.23 -14.37
N PHE A 205 -36.27 2.32 -13.58
CA PHE A 205 -35.08 3.15 -13.37
C PHE A 205 -34.91 3.74 -11.96
N ASP A 206 -35.74 3.41 -10.96
CA ASP A 206 -35.65 4.03 -9.62
C ASP A 206 -35.27 2.97 -8.56
N PRO A 207 -34.23 3.16 -7.74
CA PRO A 207 -34.05 2.34 -6.56
C PRO A 207 -35.22 2.68 -5.63
N GLY A 208 -36.17 1.76 -5.47
CA GLY A 208 -37.38 1.97 -4.65
C GLY A 208 -37.11 2.22 -3.15
N TYR A 209 -35.84 2.31 -2.74
CA TYR A 209 -35.39 2.44 -1.36
C TYR A 209 -34.34 3.55 -1.19
N ILE A 210 -34.41 4.23 -0.05
CA ILE A 210 -33.40 5.21 0.39
C ILE A 210 -32.22 4.44 0.99
N GLY A 211 -30.99 4.93 0.88
CA GLY A 211 -29.82 4.24 1.48
C GLY A 211 -29.26 3.14 0.58
N THR A 212 -28.88 3.49 -0.65
CA THR A 212 -28.32 2.57 -1.63
C THR A 212 -27.20 3.25 -2.40
N ALA A 213 -25.96 2.83 -2.12
CA ALA A 213 -24.79 3.11 -2.94
C ALA A 213 -24.64 2.01 -3.99
N ARG A 214 -24.70 2.36 -5.28
CA ARG A 214 -24.79 1.39 -6.37
C ARG A 214 -23.88 1.73 -7.55
N LEU A 215 -23.36 0.68 -8.18
CA LEU A 215 -22.70 0.70 -9.49
C LEU A 215 -23.38 -0.35 -10.40
N THR A 216 -23.87 0.09 -11.55
CA THR A 216 -24.49 -0.80 -12.55
C THR A 216 -23.43 -1.44 -13.46
N PRO A 217 -23.75 -2.54 -14.18
CA PRO A 217 -22.87 -3.13 -15.20
C PRO A 217 -22.44 -2.17 -16.31
N TYR A 218 -23.18 -1.08 -16.52
CA TYR A 218 -22.87 -0.08 -17.54
C TYR A 218 -22.01 1.08 -17.02
N GLY A 219 -21.56 1.01 -15.76
CA GLY A 219 -20.69 2.00 -15.13
C GLY A 219 -21.41 3.21 -14.53
N GLU A 220 -22.75 3.21 -14.48
CA GLU A 220 -23.51 4.26 -13.79
C GLU A 220 -23.38 4.10 -12.27
N MET A 221 -22.97 5.16 -11.60
CA MET A 221 -22.95 5.24 -10.14
C MET A 221 -24.12 6.06 -9.61
N THR A 222 -24.80 5.55 -8.58
CA THR A 222 -25.88 6.26 -7.90
C THR A 222 -25.75 6.18 -6.38
N VAL A 223 -26.34 7.17 -5.71
CA VAL A 223 -26.61 7.20 -4.26
C VAL A 223 -28.06 7.65 -4.04
N THR A 224 -28.73 7.16 -3.00
CA THR A 224 -30.14 7.50 -2.71
C THR A 224 -30.36 8.11 -1.33
N ALA A 225 -29.37 8.04 -0.43
CA ALA A 225 -29.47 8.60 0.91
C ALA A 225 -29.56 10.14 0.94
N PRO A 226 -30.29 10.73 1.92
CA PRO A 226 -30.37 12.17 2.09
C PRO A 226 -29.02 12.87 2.28
N PHE A 227 -28.06 12.15 2.88
CA PHE A 227 -26.68 12.58 3.02
C PHE A 227 -25.78 11.64 2.23
N SER A 228 -25.00 12.18 1.29
CA SER A 228 -24.16 11.32 0.47
C SER A 228 -22.86 11.95 0.01
N VAL A 229 -21.88 11.09 -0.23
CA VAL A 229 -20.61 11.44 -0.87
C VAL A 229 -20.39 10.49 -2.04
N GLN A 230 -20.06 11.05 -3.21
CA GLN A 230 -19.72 10.26 -4.39
C GLN A 230 -18.39 10.73 -4.99
N ASN A 231 -17.57 9.79 -5.42
CA ASN A 231 -16.32 10.09 -6.09
C ASN A 231 -16.08 9.15 -7.27
N ALA A 232 -15.92 9.69 -8.46
CA ALA A 232 -15.62 8.96 -9.68
C ALA A 232 -14.33 9.50 -10.31
N GLN A 233 -13.31 8.66 -10.47
CA GLN A 233 -12.08 9.05 -11.14
C GLN A 233 -11.75 8.09 -12.28
N SER A 234 -11.28 8.64 -13.40
CA SER A 234 -10.78 7.83 -14.52
C SER A 234 -9.53 8.41 -15.16
N PHE A 235 -8.59 7.56 -15.56
CA PHE A 235 -7.47 7.96 -16.41
C PHE A 235 -7.22 6.95 -17.52
N THR A 236 -6.80 7.42 -18.69
CA THR A 236 -6.59 6.57 -19.88
C THR A 236 -5.20 6.71 -20.50
N ALA A 237 -4.54 7.86 -20.32
CA ALA A 237 -3.19 8.09 -20.81
C ALA A 237 -2.11 7.72 -19.78
N PRO A 238 -0.85 7.54 -20.20
CA PRO A 238 0.24 7.17 -19.29
C PRO A 238 0.50 8.21 -18.18
N VAL A 239 0.81 7.72 -16.99
CA VAL A 239 1.33 8.51 -15.86
C VAL A 239 2.76 8.09 -15.56
N SER A 240 3.71 9.03 -15.55
CA SER A 240 5.13 8.70 -15.38
C SER A 240 5.90 9.63 -14.45
N ALA A 241 6.74 9.05 -13.61
CA ALA A 241 7.67 9.78 -12.75
C ALA A 241 9.09 9.22 -12.91
N SER A 242 10.03 10.05 -13.38
CA SER A 242 11.42 9.64 -13.59
C SER A 242 12.42 10.47 -12.79
N VAL A 243 13.46 9.80 -12.30
CA VAL A 243 14.64 10.42 -11.69
C VAL A 243 15.91 9.83 -12.31
N ALA A 244 16.73 10.71 -12.89
CA ALA A 244 18.01 10.37 -13.50
C ALA A 244 19.14 11.26 -12.96
N GLN A 245 20.38 10.80 -13.13
CA GLN A 245 21.63 11.51 -12.82
C GLN A 245 21.70 12.05 -11.38
N SER A 246 21.03 11.36 -10.45
CA SER A 246 20.82 11.83 -9.08
C SER A 246 21.79 11.25 -8.06
N ALA A 247 22.78 10.47 -8.50
CA ALA A 247 23.80 9.92 -7.62
C ALA A 247 24.53 11.02 -6.84
N THR A 248 24.55 10.90 -5.52
CA THR A 248 25.35 11.75 -4.64
C THR A 248 26.81 11.32 -4.71
N ARG A 249 27.72 12.23 -5.08
CA ARG A 249 29.14 11.89 -5.26
C ARG A 249 30.06 12.85 -4.52
N ILE A 250 30.95 12.29 -3.70
CA ILE A 250 32.14 12.99 -3.18
C ILE A 250 33.37 12.37 -3.83
N SER A 251 34.03 13.12 -4.71
CA SER A 251 35.23 12.68 -5.44
C SER A 251 36.45 13.49 -5.01
N ILE A 252 37.51 12.79 -4.62
CA ILE A 252 38.76 13.35 -4.11
C ILE A 252 39.91 12.89 -5.02
N GLY A 253 40.59 13.87 -5.61
CA GLY A 253 41.59 13.67 -6.66
C GLY A 253 42.94 13.14 -6.17
N ALA A 254 43.17 13.14 -4.85
CA ALA A 254 44.39 12.66 -4.21
C ALA A 254 44.08 11.85 -2.93
N GLY A 255 44.92 11.93 -1.89
CA GLY A 255 44.76 11.16 -0.66
C GLY A 255 43.88 11.83 0.40
N ILE A 256 43.40 11.03 1.36
CA ILE A 256 42.65 11.46 2.54
C ILE A 256 43.49 11.16 3.78
N THR A 257 43.72 12.14 4.65
CA THR A 257 44.50 11.95 5.89
C THR A 257 43.84 12.61 7.09
N GLY A 258 43.47 11.85 8.12
CA GLY A 258 42.90 12.38 9.36
C GLY A 258 41.56 13.10 9.18
N THR A 259 40.74 12.68 8.21
CA THR A 259 39.54 13.40 7.76
C THR A 259 38.29 12.52 7.97
N SER A 260 37.15 13.16 8.22
CA SER A 260 35.83 12.52 8.12
C SER A 260 35.10 12.91 6.84
N VAL A 261 34.56 11.93 6.12
CA VAL A 261 33.71 12.12 4.94
C VAL A 261 32.43 11.32 5.12
N ALA A 262 31.28 11.95 4.96
CA ALA A 262 30.00 11.29 5.13
C ALA A 262 28.98 11.68 4.06
N ILE A 263 28.26 10.69 3.54
CA ILE A 263 27.02 10.87 2.77
C ILE A 263 25.90 10.22 3.57
N ALA A 264 24.96 11.01 4.09
CA ALA A 264 23.96 10.47 5.01
C ALA A 264 22.54 11.01 4.80
N ASP A 265 21.54 10.16 5.03
CA ASP A 265 20.13 10.56 5.09
C ASP A 265 19.62 11.26 3.81
N ASN A 266 20.23 11.01 2.66
CA ASN A 266 19.75 11.53 1.38
C ASN A 266 18.63 10.65 0.84
N ALA A 267 17.61 11.27 0.25
CA ALA A 267 16.43 10.60 -0.28
C ALA A 267 16.24 10.89 -1.76
N VAL A 268 16.12 9.84 -2.57
CA VAL A 268 15.80 9.91 -3.99
C VAL A 268 14.49 9.17 -4.25
N ARG A 269 13.47 9.88 -4.76
CA ARG A 269 12.12 9.34 -4.96
C ARG A 269 11.50 9.65 -6.30
N GLY A 270 10.81 8.66 -6.86
CA GLY A 270 10.02 8.77 -8.08
C GLY A 270 8.70 8.05 -7.90
N THR A 271 7.57 8.77 -7.95
CA THR A 271 6.24 8.22 -7.66
C THR A 271 5.23 8.59 -8.74
N ALA A 272 4.56 7.60 -9.30
CA ALA A 272 3.49 7.78 -10.29
C ALA A 272 2.18 7.19 -9.75
N THR A 273 1.06 7.91 -9.90
CA THR A 273 -0.27 7.48 -9.43
C THR A 273 -1.34 7.77 -10.48
N GLY A 274 -2.17 6.79 -10.80
CA GLY A 274 -3.35 6.99 -11.63
C GLY A 274 -4.40 7.83 -10.90
N ASN A 275 -5.22 7.17 -10.10
CA ASN A 275 -6.26 7.80 -9.28
C ASN A 275 -5.94 7.71 -7.79
N SER A 276 -6.16 8.81 -7.07
CA SER A 276 -6.09 8.84 -5.61
C SER A 276 -7.26 9.62 -5.03
N ALA A 277 -7.94 9.05 -4.04
CA ALA A 277 -9.07 9.68 -3.37
C ALA A 277 -9.13 9.40 -1.86
N SER A 278 -9.51 10.44 -1.11
CA SER A 278 -9.92 10.34 0.28
C SER A 278 -11.34 10.90 0.43
N ASN A 279 -12.29 10.02 0.74
CA ASN A 279 -13.71 10.33 0.88
C ASN A 279 -14.18 10.11 2.32
N GLY A 280 -15.03 11.01 2.82
CA GLY A 280 -15.52 10.95 4.19
C GLY A 280 -16.94 11.46 4.34
N LEU A 281 -17.77 10.73 5.09
CA LEU A 281 -19.11 11.15 5.50
C LEU A 281 -19.26 10.96 7.01
N THR A 282 -19.63 12.03 7.72
CA THR A 282 -19.84 12.00 9.17
C THR A 282 -21.20 12.58 9.53
N LEU A 283 -21.98 11.83 10.30
CA LEU A 283 -23.22 12.28 10.95
C LEU A 283 -23.06 12.23 12.46
N ASP A 284 -23.24 13.36 13.15
CA ASP A 284 -23.15 13.46 14.61
C ASP A 284 -24.38 14.19 15.16
N ALA A 285 -25.24 13.48 15.88
CA ALA A 285 -26.36 14.09 16.58
C ALA A 285 -26.86 13.27 17.77
N ASN A 286 -27.61 13.89 18.70
CA ASN A 286 -28.20 13.11 19.80
C ASN A 286 -29.26 12.12 19.29
N SER A 287 -29.99 12.44 18.23
CA SER A 287 -30.98 11.57 17.60
C SER A 287 -30.85 11.62 16.08
N ILE A 288 -30.76 10.45 15.44
CA ILE A 288 -30.57 10.29 14.00
C ILE A 288 -31.63 9.32 13.45
N ALA A 289 -32.41 9.80 12.49
CA ALA A 289 -33.40 9.03 11.72
C ALA A 289 -33.27 9.41 10.23
N THR A 290 -32.22 8.91 9.58
CA THR A 290 -31.87 9.15 8.17
C THR A 290 -31.00 8.01 7.65
N ALA A 291 -30.82 7.94 6.34
CA ALA A 291 -29.76 7.16 5.71
C ALA A 291 -28.51 8.01 5.36
N ALA A 292 -27.39 7.35 5.10
CA ALA A 292 -26.15 7.93 4.59
C ALA A 292 -25.43 6.98 3.62
N ASP A 293 -25.05 7.49 2.44
CA ASP A 293 -24.39 6.73 1.38
C ASP A 293 -23.01 7.30 1.04
N LEU A 294 -22.01 6.44 0.94
CA LEU A 294 -20.71 6.78 0.34
C LEU A 294 -20.44 5.83 -0.82
N ASN A 295 -20.19 6.37 -2.01
CA ASN A 295 -19.94 5.58 -3.22
C ASN A 295 -18.68 6.06 -3.96
N ALA A 296 -17.67 5.19 -4.06
CA ALA A 296 -16.39 5.52 -4.71
C ALA A 296 -16.09 4.59 -5.89
N LEU A 297 -15.67 5.17 -7.01
CA LEU A 297 -15.27 4.51 -8.25
C LEU A 297 -13.93 5.06 -8.72
N GLN A 298 -12.99 4.17 -9.01
CA GLN A 298 -11.75 4.50 -9.70
C GLN A 298 -11.52 3.54 -10.88
N ILE A 299 -11.22 4.10 -12.05
CA ILE A 299 -10.98 3.36 -13.30
C ILE A 299 -9.61 3.77 -13.86
N GLY A 300 -8.70 2.83 -14.00
CA GLY A 300 -7.38 3.05 -14.59
C GLY A 300 -7.13 2.22 -15.84
N LEU A 301 -6.99 2.86 -17.00
CA LEU A 301 -6.74 2.16 -18.28
C LEU A 301 -5.35 2.44 -18.87
N GLY A 302 -4.62 3.43 -18.35
CA GLY A 302 -3.28 3.81 -18.81
C GLY A 302 -2.14 3.14 -18.05
N ASP A 303 -0.94 3.20 -18.61
CA ASP A 303 0.29 2.78 -17.92
C ASP A 303 0.63 3.71 -16.74
N VAL A 304 1.19 3.16 -15.67
CA VAL A 304 1.71 3.93 -14.53
C VAL A 304 3.14 3.51 -14.23
N ILE A 305 4.10 4.39 -14.47
CA ILE A 305 5.53 4.05 -14.49
C ILE A 305 6.33 4.96 -13.55
N ALA A 306 7.08 4.35 -12.63
CA ALA A 306 8.05 5.03 -11.77
C ALA A 306 9.46 4.50 -12.04
N THR A 307 10.39 5.38 -12.42
CA THR A 307 11.79 5.00 -12.71
C THR A 307 12.75 5.83 -11.87
N VAL A 308 13.62 5.16 -11.11
CA VAL A 308 14.66 5.80 -10.30
C VAL A 308 16.01 5.16 -10.63
N GLY A 309 16.76 5.84 -11.49
CA GLY A 309 18.03 5.37 -12.03
C GLY A 309 17.89 4.33 -13.14
N GLU A 310 18.99 4.11 -13.86
CA GLU A 310 19.08 3.19 -15.01
C GLU A 310 20.44 2.45 -15.03
N PRO A 311 20.64 1.39 -15.84
CA PRO A 311 21.87 0.58 -15.79
C PRO A 311 23.19 1.34 -15.97
N GLY A 312 23.17 2.42 -16.76
CA GLY A 312 24.31 3.31 -16.99
C GLY A 312 24.38 4.51 -16.03
N ASP A 313 23.36 4.71 -15.21
CA ASP A 313 23.16 5.90 -14.39
C ASP A 313 22.41 5.54 -13.11
N ARG A 314 23.09 4.75 -12.27
CA ARG A 314 22.55 4.29 -10.99
C ARG A 314 22.49 5.44 -10.00
N VAL A 315 21.38 5.54 -9.28
CA VAL A 315 21.26 6.44 -8.13
C VAL A 315 22.07 5.90 -6.94
N GLY A 316 22.12 6.65 -5.84
CA GLY A 316 22.79 6.23 -4.62
C GLY A 316 23.91 7.18 -4.23
N ALA A 317 24.95 6.64 -3.59
CA ALA A 317 25.97 7.42 -2.90
C ALA A 317 27.37 6.88 -3.17
N HIS A 318 28.31 7.76 -3.48
CA HIS A 318 29.70 7.39 -3.76
C HIS A 318 30.68 8.32 -3.07
N ILE A 319 31.60 7.73 -2.30
CA ILE A 319 32.81 8.40 -1.82
C ILE A 319 33.98 7.76 -2.55
N ALA A 320 34.77 8.55 -3.28
CA ALA A 320 35.92 8.04 -4.03
C ALA A 320 37.17 8.88 -3.77
N ALA A 321 38.26 8.24 -3.36
CA ALA A 321 39.59 8.81 -3.28
C ALA A 321 40.52 8.14 -4.31
N GLN A 322 41.27 8.92 -5.08
CA GLN A 322 42.27 8.35 -6.00
C GLN A 322 43.55 7.90 -5.28
N GLY A 323 43.86 8.47 -4.11
CA GLY A 323 45.01 8.12 -3.29
C GLY A 323 44.65 7.34 -2.03
N ASP A 324 45.63 7.23 -1.13
CA ASP A 324 45.50 6.48 0.13
C ASP A 324 44.54 7.17 1.11
N VAL A 325 43.87 6.36 1.92
CA VAL A 325 42.96 6.77 2.99
C VAL A 325 43.60 6.43 4.33
N VAL A 326 44.20 7.42 4.98
CA VAL A 326 45.02 7.23 6.19
C VAL A 326 44.37 7.87 7.42
N GLY A 327 44.16 7.11 8.50
CA GLY A 327 43.65 7.66 9.76
C GLY A 327 42.27 8.33 9.64
N SER A 328 41.43 7.89 8.71
CA SER A 328 40.23 8.62 8.27
C SER A 328 38.95 7.78 8.41
N SER A 329 37.79 8.44 8.42
CA SER A 329 36.48 7.79 8.49
C SER A 329 35.63 8.15 7.26
N LEU A 330 35.21 7.16 6.49
CA LEU A 330 34.37 7.32 5.30
C LEU A 330 33.07 6.56 5.52
N ALA A 331 31.92 7.24 5.48
CA ALA A 331 30.64 6.64 5.82
C ALA A 331 29.52 6.99 4.81
N ILE A 332 28.72 5.99 4.45
CA ILE A 332 27.48 6.11 3.69
C ILE A 332 26.36 5.50 4.52
N THR A 333 25.51 6.33 5.12
CA THR A 333 24.55 5.86 6.14
C THR A 333 23.14 6.37 5.92
N GLY A 334 22.12 5.52 6.05
CA GLY A 334 20.72 5.96 6.07
C GLY A 334 20.20 6.58 4.77
N ASN A 335 20.88 6.37 3.63
CA ASN A 335 20.39 6.88 2.34
C ASN A 335 19.24 5.99 1.81
N ASP A 336 18.28 6.60 1.13
CA ASP A 336 17.03 6.01 0.65
C ASP A 336 16.87 6.19 -0.86
N ALA A 337 16.58 5.13 -1.60
CA ALA A 337 16.22 5.20 -3.02
C ALA A 337 14.93 4.41 -3.31
N ARG A 338 13.86 5.09 -3.71
CA ARG A 338 12.51 4.49 -3.82
C ARG A 338 11.63 5.27 -4.81
N GLY A 339 11.33 4.85 -6.04
CA GLY A 339 10.34 3.82 -6.33
C GLY A 339 8.89 4.28 -6.08
N THR A 340 7.97 3.62 -6.80
CA THR A 340 6.52 3.46 -6.53
C THR A 340 5.56 3.94 -7.64
N ALA A 341 4.98 2.99 -8.37
CA ALA A 341 3.76 3.14 -9.15
C ALA A 341 2.54 2.74 -8.30
N ILE A 342 1.37 3.36 -8.50
CA ILE A 342 0.07 2.87 -7.99
C ILE A 342 -1.05 3.21 -9.00
N ALA A 343 -1.94 2.29 -9.35
CA ALA A 343 -3.00 2.59 -10.33
C ALA A 343 -4.22 3.29 -9.72
N ASP A 344 -4.84 2.69 -8.71
CA ASP A 344 -6.03 3.23 -8.05
C ASP A 344 -5.87 3.11 -6.53
N ASN A 345 -6.09 4.20 -5.81
CA ASN A 345 -5.99 4.26 -4.34
C ASN A 345 -7.15 5.05 -3.74
N ALA A 346 -7.99 4.39 -2.94
CA ALA A 346 -9.17 4.97 -2.31
C ALA A 346 -9.18 4.70 -0.80
N SER A 347 -9.37 5.76 -0.03
CA SER A 347 -9.66 5.68 1.41
C SER A 347 -11.04 6.28 1.68
N ASN A 348 -11.97 5.46 2.16
CA ASN A 348 -13.36 5.82 2.39
C ASN A 348 -13.72 5.63 3.86
N SER A 349 -14.35 6.65 4.46
CA SER A 349 -14.82 6.59 5.84
C SER A 349 -16.27 7.07 5.96
N LEU A 350 -17.14 6.24 6.53
CA LEU A 350 -18.49 6.61 6.95
C LEU A 350 -18.60 6.43 8.46
N ALA A 351 -18.86 7.51 9.18
CA ALA A 351 -18.99 7.52 10.63
C ALA A 351 -20.34 8.11 11.06
N VAL A 352 -21.06 7.38 11.90
CA VAL A 352 -22.35 7.81 12.46
C VAL A 352 -22.29 7.71 13.98
N THR A 353 -22.56 8.81 14.67
CA THR A 353 -22.54 8.87 16.12
C THR A 353 -23.83 9.50 16.64
N GLY A 354 -24.49 8.84 17.58
CA GLY A 354 -25.62 9.45 18.27
C GLY A 354 -26.18 8.68 19.45
N ASN A 355 -26.99 9.31 20.30
CA ASN A 355 -27.56 8.58 21.43
C ASN A 355 -28.66 7.61 20.96
N GLN A 356 -29.53 8.06 20.06
CA GLN A 356 -30.64 7.28 19.51
C GLN A 356 -30.58 7.24 17.99
N LEU A 357 -30.39 6.06 17.42
CA LEU A 357 -30.45 5.83 15.97
C LEU A 357 -31.70 4.99 15.64
N SER A 358 -32.43 5.34 14.60
CA SER A 358 -33.58 4.56 14.11
C SER A 358 -33.52 4.39 12.60
N GLY A 359 -33.96 3.22 12.10
CA GLY A 359 -34.05 2.93 10.67
C GLY A 359 -34.93 3.95 9.94
N ALA A 360 -34.48 4.34 8.74
CA ALA A 360 -35.12 5.38 7.92
C ALA A 360 -34.97 5.13 6.41
N SER A 361 -34.26 4.06 6.02
CA SER A 361 -33.98 3.68 4.63
C SER A 361 -35.08 2.89 3.93
N GLY A 362 -36.00 2.30 4.69
CA GLY A 362 -37.02 1.38 4.17
C GLY A 362 -36.50 -0.03 3.90
N HIS A 363 -35.19 -0.29 4.06
CA HIS A 363 -34.61 -1.63 3.96
C HIS A 363 -34.98 -2.48 5.17
N GLY A 364 -35.46 -3.69 4.92
CA GLY A 364 -35.66 -4.71 5.96
C GLY A 364 -34.35 -5.35 6.39
N ASP A 365 -33.52 -5.73 5.41
CA ASP A 365 -32.17 -6.27 5.60
C ASP A 365 -31.14 -5.41 4.86
N ALA A 366 -29.95 -5.29 5.42
CA ALA A 366 -28.79 -4.75 4.74
C ALA A 366 -28.27 -5.74 3.69
N VAL A 367 -27.79 -5.20 2.56
CA VAL A 367 -27.27 -5.98 1.42
C VAL A 367 -25.92 -5.42 0.98
N ALA A 368 -24.91 -6.28 0.84
CA ALA A 368 -23.61 -5.92 0.29
C ALA A 368 -23.14 -6.95 -0.75
N GLY A 369 -22.51 -6.47 -1.83
CA GLY A 369 -21.94 -7.29 -2.89
C GLY A 369 -22.75 -7.23 -4.19
N LEU A 370 -22.78 -8.32 -4.96
CA LEU A 370 -23.51 -8.39 -6.22
C LEU A 370 -24.97 -8.78 -5.99
N SER A 371 -25.90 -7.90 -6.36
CA SER A 371 -27.34 -8.13 -6.26
C SER A 371 -28.03 -7.72 -7.56
N ASN A 372 -28.82 -8.61 -8.16
CA ASN A 372 -29.55 -8.37 -9.41
C ASN A 372 -28.68 -7.86 -10.58
N GLY A 373 -27.39 -8.19 -10.59
CA GLY A 373 -26.42 -7.74 -11.60
C GLY A 373 -25.71 -6.42 -11.24
N ASP A 374 -26.17 -5.69 -10.24
CA ASP A 374 -25.55 -4.46 -9.77
C ASP A 374 -24.61 -4.74 -8.58
N LEU A 375 -23.54 -3.97 -8.46
CA LEU A 375 -22.72 -3.95 -7.24
C LEU A 375 -23.30 -2.92 -6.29
N VAL A 376 -23.70 -3.37 -5.10
CA VAL A 376 -24.47 -2.55 -4.16
C VAL A 376 -23.93 -2.63 -2.72
N ALA A 377 -24.09 -1.52 -2.01
CA ALA A 377 -24.26 -1.49 -0.56
C ALA A 377 -25.62 -0.83 -0.29
N SER A 378 -26.51 -1.51 0.42
CA SER A 378 -27.89 -1.09 0.63
C SER A 378 -28.28 -1.29 2.09
N ALA A 379 -28.49 -0.20 2.82
CA ALA A 379 -28.79 -0.17 4.25
C ALA A 379 -29.10 1.28 4.67
N ASP A 380 -29.39 1.53 5.95
CA ASP A 380 -29.39 2.91 6.48
C ASP A 380 -28.01 3.56 6.31
N PHE A 381 -26.94 2.81 6.54
CA PHE A 381 -25.58 3.30 6.36
C PHE A 381 -24.85 2.40 5.35
N ALA A 382 -24.64 2.92 4.14
CA ALA A 382 -24.08 2.18 3.03
C ALA A 382 -22.75 2.78 2.55
N LEU A 383 -21.73 1.94 2.43
CA LEU A 383 -20.44 2.29 1.86
C LEU A 383 -20.11 1.33 0.72
N ALA A 384 -20.01 1.84 -0.49
CA ALA A 384 -19.57 1.10 -1.67
C ALA A 384 -18.24 1.65 -2.19
N ASN A 385 -17.32 0.75 -2.52
CA ASN A 385 -16.05 1.07 -3.17
C ASN A 385 -15.80 0.11 -4.32
N TYR A 386 -15.53 0.66 -5.50
CA TYR A 386 -15.16 -0.09 -6.69
C TYR A 386 -13.88 0.48 -7.32
N GLN A 387 -12.90 -0.37 -7.56
CA GLN A 387 -11.67 -0.01 -8.26
C GLN A 387 -11.41 -1.00 -9.38
N THR A 388 -11.08 -0.50 -10.57
CA THR A 388 -10.70 -1.34 -11.70
C THR A 388 -9.48 -0.79 -12.40
N THR A 389 -8.51 -1.67 -12.66
CA THR A 389 -7.36 -1.39 -13.52
C THR A 389 -7.41 -2.31 -14.73
N GLY A 390 -7.31 -1.76 -15.94
CA GLY A 390 -7.44 -2.45 -17.21
C GLY A 390 -8.89 -2.76 -17.61
N THR A 391 -9.05 -3.36 -18.77
CA THR A 391 -10.34 -3.87 -19.28
C THR A 391 -10.42 -5.37 -19.03
N GLY A 392 -11.59 -5.88 -18.64
CA GLY A 392 -11.80 -7.30 -18.35
C GLY A 392 -11.36 -8.24 -19.49
N ALA A 393 -11.10 -9.51 -19.16
CA ALA A 393 -10.66 -10.51 -20.12
C ALA A 393 -11.63 -10.62 -21.33
N GLY A 394 -11.17 -10.19 -22.51
CA GLY A 394 -11.92 -10.31 -23.78
C GLY A 394 -12.36 -9.00 -24.44
N GLU A 395 -12.05 -7.84 -23.86
CA GLU A 395 -12.27 -6.53 -24.50
C GLU A 395 -11.04 -6.09 -25.32
N GLU A 396 -11.26 -5.39 -26.45
CA GLU A 396 -10.18 -4.85 -27.29
C GLU A 396 -9.49 -3.68 -26.57
N GLY A 397 -8.41 -3.97 -25.84
CA GLY A 397 -7.55 -3.00 -25.15
C GLY A 397 -6.16 -3.58 -24.86
N SER A 398 -5.14 -2.74 -24.71
CA SER A 398 -3.84 -3.18 -24.19
C SER A 398 -3.91 -3.34 -22.68
N THR A 399 -3.45 -4.47 -22.15
CA THR A 399 -3.24 -4.65 -20.70
C THR A 399 -2.29 -3.56 -20.19
N PRO A 400 -2.70 -2.69 -19.23
CA PRO A 400 -1.85 -1.61 -18.75
C PRO A 400 -0.64 -2.15 -17.99
N GLN A 401 0.49 -1.49 -18.14
CA GLN A 401 1.71 -1.78 -17.40
C GLN A 401 1.83 -0.86 -16.18
N ILE A 402 1.93 -1.45 -14.99
CA ILE A 402 2.19 -0.75 -13.74
C ILE A 402 3.60 -1.14 -13.28
N SER A 403 4.57 -0.23 -13.43
CA SER A 403 5.99 -0.56 -13.23
C SER A 403 6.69 0.37 -12.26
N SER A 404 7.56 -0.19 -11.42
CA SER A 404 8.52 0.54 -10.62
C SER A 404 9.89 -0.08 -10.74
N ASP A 405 10.84 0.69 -11.27
CA ASP A 405 12.22 0.26 -11.49
C ASP A 405 13.19 1.14 -10.70
N VAL A 406 14.02 0.53 -9.87
CA VAL A 406 14.99 1.24 -9.04
C VAL A 406 16.38 0.60 -9.17
N MET A 407 17.37 1.40 -9.60
CA MET A 407 18.75 0.96 -9.78
C MET A 407 19.73 1.78 -8.96
N GLY A 408 20.38 1.14 -7.99
CA GLY A 408 21.23 1.79 -7.00
C GLY A 408 22.66 1.31 -7.00
N TRP A 409 23.56 2.18 -6.56
CA TRP A 409 24.93 1.87 -6.27
C TRP A 409 25.43 2.68 -5.06
N LEU A 410 25.96 1.98 -4.07
CA LEU A 410 26.61 2.54 -2.90
C LEU A 410 28.09 2.14 -2.96
N ALA A 411 29.01 3.11 -2.87
CA ALA A 411 30.43 2.77 -2.90
C ALA A 411 31.32 3.68 -2.07
N VAL A 412 32.32 3.07 -1.42
CA VAL A 412 33.44 3.78 -0.78
C VAL A 412 34.75 3.23 -1.34
N THR A 413 35.51 4.05 -2.08
CA THR A 413 36.75 3.61 -2.71
C THR A 413 37.95 4.46 -2.32
N GLY A 414 39.11 3.82 -2.24
CA GLY A 414 40.42 4.42 -1.99
C GLY A 414 41.56 3.55 -2.53
N GLY A 415 42.79 4.08 -2.50
CA GLY A 415 44.02 3.34 -2.74
C GLY A 415 44.33 2.38 -1.58
N ASP A 416 45.39 2.62 -0.82
CA ASP A 416 45.59 1.91 0.44
C ASP A 416 44.72 2.49 1.56
N VAL A 417 44.06 1.64 2.34
CA VAL A 417 43.23 2.02 3.48
C VAL A 417 43.98 1.68 4.77
N ILE A 418 44.51 2.68 5.46
CA ILE A 418 45.47 2.50 6.56
C ILE A 418 44.98 3.19 7.83
N ARG A 419 44.80 2.43 8.93
CA ARG A 419 44.27 2.96 10.21
C ARG A 419 42.95 3.73 10.07
N SER A 420 42.07 3.26 9.18
CA SER A 420 40.86 3.95 8.75
C SER A 420 39.61 3.08 8.93
N SER A 421 38.44 3.71 8.84
CA SER A 421 37.14 3.02 8.89
C SER A 421 36.29 3.38 7.67
N LEU A 422 35.82 2.36 6.94
CA LEU A 422 34.90 2.50 5.82
C LEU A 422 33.58 1.83 6.19
N ALA A 423 32.47 2.54 6.04
CA ALA A 423 31.15 2.07 6.45
C ALA A 423 30.09 2.37 5.39
N ILE A 424 29.30 1.36 5.00
CA ILE A 424 28.07 1.52 4.23
C ILE A 424 26.98 0.81 5.03
N GLU A 425 26.19 1.59 5.77
CA GLU A 425 25.33 1.08 6.82
C GLU A 425 23.89 1.59 6.72
N ASP A 426 22.93 0.72 7.01
CA ASP A 426 21.52 1.08 7.18
C ASP A 426 20.91 1.86 6.00
N ASN A 427 21.41 1.65 4.77
CA ASN A 427 20.81 2.24 3.58
C ASN A 427 19.62 1.40 3.11
N SER A 428 18.63 2.04 2.49
CA SER A 428 17.43 1.39 1.97
C SER A 428 17.28 1.60 0.46
N GLN A 429 16.82 0.57 -0.24
CA GLN A 429 16.39 0.68 -1.62
C GLN A 429 15.10 -0.12 -1.84
N VAL A 430 14.05 0.51 -2.37
CA VAL A 430 12.72 -0.12 -2.47
C VAL A 430 12.07 0.19 -3.82
N ALA A 431 11.62 -0.81 -4.57
CA ALA A 431 10.73 -0.66 -5.72
C ALA A 431 9.32 -1.16 -5.39
N ALA A 432 8.24 -0.53 -5.88
CA ALA A 432 6.88 -1.03 -5.65
C ALA A 432 5.91 -0.73 -6.80
N ALA A 433 5.12 -1.70 -7.26
CA ALA A 433 4.08 -1.45 -8.27
C ALA A 433 2.76 -2.09 -7.84
N LEU A 434 1.73 -1.29 -7.60
CA LEU A 434 0.62 -1.63 -6.72
C LEU A 434 -0.73 -1.22 -7.35
N ALA A 435 -1.62 -2.14 -7.73
CA ALA A 435 -2.88 -1.79 -8.41
C ALA A 435 -4.11 -2.13 -7.54
N ASN A 436 -5.09 -1.23 -7.47
CA ASN A 436 -6.27 -1.24 -6.59
C ASN A 436 -5.98 -1.38 -5.09
N LEU A 437 -5.87 -0.24 -4.41
CA LEU A 437 -5.72 -0.14 -2.95
C LEU A 437 -6.98 0.47 -2.35
N ALA A 438 -7.71 -0.28 -1.52
CA ALA A 438 -8.90 0.20 -0.84
C ALA A 438 -8.74 0.11 0.68
N ALA A 439 -9.02 1.23 1.35
CA ALA A 439 -9.21 1.26 2.79
C ALA A 439 -10.63 1.79 3.08
N ASN A 440 -11.51 0.93 3.58
CA ASN A 440 -12.91 1.27 3.85
C ASN A 440 -13.21 1.10 5.33
N THR A 441 -13.76 2.14 5.96
CA THR A 441 -14.20 2.12 7.36
C THR A 441 -15.64 2.59 7.49
N LEU A 442 -16.49 1.77 8.07
CA LEU A 442 -17.87 2.09 8.46
C LEU A 442 -18.00 1.94 9.98
N SER A 443 -18.29 3.03 10.69
CA SER A 443 -18.49 3.03 12.14
C SER A 443 -19.86 3.56 12.53
N VAL A 444 -20.54 2.86 13.42
CA VAL A 444 -21.80 3.28 14.04
C VAL A 444 -21.63 3.18 15.55
N ASP A 445 -21.71 4.32 16.22
CA ASP A 445 -21.58 4.43 17.68
C ASP A 445 -22.87 5.00 18.25
N ALA A 446 -23.56 4.20 19.07
CA ALA A 446 -24.83 4.58 19.66
C ALA A 446 -24.99 4.25 21.15
N THR A 447 -25.91 4.94 21.82
CA THR A 447 -26.44 4.40 23.09
C THR A 447 -27.52 3.36 22.79
N ALA A 448 -28.48 3.69 21.94
CA ALA A 448 -29.49 2.77 21.45
C ALA A 448 -29.56 2.82 19.92
N LEU A 449 -29.32 1.66 19.30
CA LEU A 449 -29.51 1.40 17.89
C LEU A 449 -30.88 0.73 17.73
N GLY A 450 -31.92 1.50 17.43
CA GLY A 450 -33.32 1.11 17.60
C GLY A 450 -33.86 1.39 19.01
N GLY A 451 -35.19 1.47 19.14
CA GLY A 451 -35.89 1.75 20.40
C GLY A 451 -37.11 0.84 20.57
N ASN A 452 -37.81 0.94 21.71
CA ASN A 452 -39.01 0.14 21.99
C ASN A 452 -40.15 0.47 21.01
N GLY A 453 -40.23 -0.29 19.91
CA GLY A 453 -41.20 -0.12 18.82
C GLY A 453 -40.67 0.54 17.54
N SER A 454 -39.36 0.79 17.40
CA SER A 454 -38.74 1.32 16.16
C SER A 454 -37.65 0.38 15.65
N VAL A 455 -37.66 0.12 14.33
CA VAL A 455 -36.67 -0.74 13.66
C VAL A 455 -35.27 -0.15 13.83
N ALA A 456 -34.32 -0.99 14.23
CA ALA A 456 -32.92 -0.60 14.37
C ALA A 456 -32.26 -0.37 12.99
N SER A 457 -31.21 0.46 12.93
CA SER A 457 -30.55 0.80 11.66
C SER A 457 -29.57 -0.29 11.22
N GLY A 458 -29.63 -0.67 9.94
CA GLY A 458 -28.71 -1.62 9.31
C GLY A 458 -27.44 -0.97 8.78
N SER A 459 -26.45 -1.78 8.40
CA SER A 459 -25.20 -1.27 7.80
C SER A 459 -24.64 -2.21 6.74
N ALA A 460 -24.21 -1.66 5.61
CA ALA A 460 -23.65 -2.42 4.49
C ALA A 460 -22.33 -1.82 4.02
N LEU A 461 -21.29 -2.65 3.90
CA LEU A 461 -20.03 -2.30 3.25
C LEU A 461 -19.77 -3.25 2.09
N SER A 462 -19.66 -2.71 0.87
CA SER A 462 -19.32 -3.45 -0.34
C SER A 462 -18.01 -2.93 -0.92
N SER A 463 -17.01 -3.79 -1.04
CA SER A 463 -15.70 -3.46 -1.62
C SER A 463 -15.40 -4.44 -2.75
N THR A 464 -15.27 -3.92 -3.98
CA THR A 464 -14.95 -4.71 -5.16
C THR A 464 -13.71 -4.15 -5.85
N GLN A 465 -12.75 -5.02 -6.17
CA GLN A 465 -11.53 -4.65 -6.90
C GLN A 465 -11.31 -5.61 -8.07
N VAL A 466 -11.05 -5.05 -9.25
CA VAL A 466 -10.80 -5.80 -10.49
C VAL A 466 -9.46 -5.35 -11.07
N GLY A 467 -8.46 -6.23 -11.03
CA GLY A 467 -7.13 -5.98 -11.56
C GLY A 467 -6.90 -6.81 -12.81
N VAL A 468 -6.75 -6.17 -13.96
CA VAL A 468 -6.30 -6.78 -15.21
C VAL A 468 -5.12 -5.98 -15.73
N ALA A 469 -3.93 -6.29 -15.22
CA ALA A 469 -2.73 -5.50 -15.48
C ALA A 469 -1.45 -6.34 -15.42
N ASP A 470 -0.36 -5.80 -15.97
CA ASP A 470 0.99 -6.34 -15.79
C ASP A 470 1.75 -5.48 -14.79
N LEU A 471 2.00 -6.03 -13.60
CA LEU A 471 2.73 -5.37 -12.52
C LEU A 471 4.18 -5.85 -12.48
N SER A 472 5.10 -4.89 -12.45
CA SER A 472 6.54 -5.14 -12.32
C SER A 472 7.18 -4.23 -11.29
N ALA A 473 7.73 -4.81 -10.23
CA ALA A 473 8.62 -4.11 -9.30
C ALA A 473 10.03 -4.69 -9.40
N ALA A 474 11.03 -3.88 -9.76
CA ALA A 474 12.42 -4.31 -9.85
C ALA A 474 13.36 -3.40 -9.06
N SER A 475 14.18 -4.00 -8.19
CA SER A 475 15.16 -3.29 -7.38
C SER A 475 16.55 -3.95 -7.46
N ASP A 476 17.52 -3.24 -8.04
CA ASP A 476 18.91 -3.70 -8.23
C ASP A 476 19.89 -2.81 -7.45
N LEU A 477 20.39 -3.35 -6.33
CA LEU A 477 21.32 -2.70 -5.41
C LEU A 477 22.74 -3.26 -5.57
N ARG A 478 23.71 -2.36 -5.78
CA ARG A 478 25.14 -2.67 -5.69
C ARG A 478 25.78 -1.97 -4.50
N ILE A 479 26.62 -2.66 -3.76
CA ILE A 479 27.36 -2.14 -2.61
C ILE A 479 28.83 -2.55 -2.75
N GLY A 480 29.76 -1.61 -2.63
CA GLY A 480 31.18 -1.92 -2.73
C GLY A 480 32.08 -1.06 -1.86
N ALA A 481 33.04 -1.68 -1.20
CA ALA A 481 34.14 -0.97 -0.52
C ALA A 481 35.49 -1.56 -0.94
N THR A 482 36.46 -0.71 -1.30
CA THR A 482 37.75 -1.15 -1.88
C THR A 482 38.98 -0.69 -1.09
N GLY A 483 40.12 -1.24 -1.50
CA GLY A 483 41.47 -0.82 -1.13
C GLY A 483 42.23 -1.95 -0.46
N ASN A 484 43.56 -1.86 -0.42
CA ASN A 484 44.36 -2.72 0.43
C ASN A 484 44.19 -2.26 1.89
N VAL A 485 43.62 -3.12 2.74
CA VAL A 485 43.13 -2.72 4.06
C VAL A 485 44.14 -3.14 5.13
N VAL A 486 44.73 -2.15 5.80
CA VAL A 486 45.79 -2.33 6.81
C VAL A 486 45.41 -1.62 8.12
N ASP A 487 45.43 -2.35 9.24
CA ASP A 487 45.07 -1.82 10.56
C ASP A 487 43.71 -1.07 10.59
N SER A 488 42.73 -1.53 9.79
CA SER A 488 41.50 -0.80 9.44
C SER A 488 40.25 -1.68 9.55
N SER A 489 39.07 -1.07 9.40
CA SER A 489 37.79 -1.78 9.36
C SER A 489 36.92 -1.38 8.17
N VAL A 490 36.28 -2.36 7.56
CA VAL A 490 35.25 -2.17 6.53
C VAL A 490 33.96 -2.86 6.97
N ALA A 491 32.84 -2.13 6.93
CA ALA A 491 31.52 -2.64 7.28
C ALA A 491 30.50 -2.34 6.18
N LEU A 492 29.86 -3.39 5.68
CA LEU A 492 28.69 -3.35 4.81
C LEU A 492 27.52 -3.96 5.61
N SER A 493 26.81 -3.16 6.38
CA SER A 493 25.91 -3.68 7.41
C SER A 493 24.49 -3.10 7.32
N GLY A 494 23.47 -3.90 7.65
CA GLY A 494 22.08 -3.41 7.78
C GLY A 494 21.44 -2.86 6.49
N ASN A 495 22.07 -3.00 5.32
CA ASN A 495 21.52 -2.46 4.09
C ASN A 495 20.33 -3.32 3.61
N SER A 496 19.25 -2.65 3.21
CA SER A 496 18.02 -3.28 2.78
C SER A 496 17.74 -3.02 1.30
N ASN A 497 17.33 -4.07 0.59
CA ASN A 497 16.84 -4.00 -0.77
C ASN A 497 15.51 -4.74 -0.88
N SER A 498 14.47 -4.09 -1.41
CA SER A 498 13.14 -4.67 -1.53
C SER A 498 12.50 -4.38 -2.88
N ALA A 499 11.74 -5.33 -3.42
CA ALA A 499 10.78 -5.07 -4.50
C ALA A 499 9.44 -5.72 -4.13
N LEU A 500 8.33 -4.97 -4.17
CA LEU A 500 7.00 -5.48 -3.81
C LEU A 500 6.01 -5.13 -4.92
N ALA A 501 5.40 -6.12 -5.57
CA ALA A 501 4.32 -5.90 -6.53
C ALA A 501 3.02 -6.53 -6.01
N HIS A 502 1.89 -5.83 -6.03
CA HIS A 502 0.62 -6.37 -5.53
C HIS A 502 -0.61 -5.90 -6.32
N MET A 503 -1.66 -6.72 -6.48
CA MET A 503 -2.82 -6.41 -7.32
C MET A 503 -4.15 -6.77 -6.64
N ASN A 504 -4.86 -5.76 -6.14
CA ASN A 504 -6.02 -5.80 -5.26
C ASN A 504 -5.62 -6.03 -3.79
N ASP A 505 -5.48 -4.93 -3.06
CA ASP A 505 -5.32 -4.92 -1.61
C ASP A 505 -6.50 -4.16 -0.98
N ALA A 506 -7.26 -4.84 -0.12
CA ALA A 506 -8.43 -4.28 0.53
C ALA A 506 -8.35 -4.43 2.04
N SER A 507 -8.52 -3.33 2.76
CA SER A 507 -8.75 -3.31 4.19
C SER A 507 -10.14 -2.76 4.47
N ASN A 508 -11.03 -3.62 4.97
CA ASN A 508 -12.42 -3.27 5.23
C ASN A 508 -12.74 -3.46 6.71
N THR A 509 -13.26 -2.41 7.34
CA THR A 509 -13.68 -2.45 8.75
C THR A 509 -15.11 -1.95 8.88
N VAL A 510 -15.98 -2.77 9.48
CA VAL A 510 -17.31 -2.37 9.96
C VAL A 510 -17.34 -2.53 11.47
N SER A 511 -17.62 -1.46 12.19
CA SER A 511 -17.68 -1.43 13.65
C SER A 511 -19.01 -0.86 14.12
N ILE A 512 -19.80 -1.68 14.79
CA ILE A 512 -21.08 -1.30 15.39
C ILE A 512 -20.94 -1.43 16.91
N HIS A 513 -21.09 -0.31 17.60
CA HIS A 513 -21.07 -0.25 19.05
C HIS A 513 -22.34 0.40 19.57
N ALA A 514 -23.10 -0.35 20.35
CA ALA A 514 -24.28 0.19 21.04
C ALA A 514 -24.42 -0.37 22.45
N VAL A 515 -25.07 0.38 23.35
CA VAL A 515 -25.47 -0.19 24.65
C VAL A 515 -26.63 -1.16 24.45
N GLN A 516 -27.59 -0.77 23.61
CA GLN A 516 -28.75 -1.56 23.21
C GLN A 516 -28.85 -1.61 21.69
N ILE A 517 -29.09 -2.81 21.14
CA ILE A 517 -29.49 -3.00 19.75
C ILE A 517 -30.91 -3.57 19.75
N GLY A 518 -31.85 -2.82 19.18
CA GLY A 518 -33.24 -3.22 19.00
C GLY A 518 -33.41 -4.32 17.96
N GLU A 519 -34.66 -4.67 17.66
CA GLU A 519 -34.97 -5.61 16.58
C GLU A 519 -34.78 -4.91 15.22
N LEU A 520 -33.94 -5.48 14.34
CA LEU A 520 -33.84 -5.10 12.92
C LEU A 520 -34.83 -5.94 12.10
N SER A 521 -34.39 -7.06 11.52
CA SER A 521 -35.25 -8.05 10.87
C SER A 521 -35.42 -9.34 11.69
N GLY A 522 -34.48 -9.62 12.60
CA GLY A 522 -34.44 -10.86 13.37
C GLY A 522 -34.10 -12.09 12.52
N THR A 523 -33.56 -11.89 11.32
CA THR A 523 -33.15 -12.94 10.40
C THR A 523 -31.65 -13.23 10.51
N ASP A 524 -31.28 -14.48 10.25
CA ASP A 524 -29.88 -14.90 10.12
C ASP A 524 -29.17 -14.07 9.03
N ALA A 525 -27.88 -13.82 9.22
CA ALA A 525 -27.03 -13.36 8.13
C ALA A 525 -26.89 -14.48 7.08
N GLN A 526 -27.30 -14.19 5.85
CA GLN A 526 -27.25 -15.09 4.71
C GLN A 526 -26.12 -14.68 3.78
N LEU A 527 -25.16 -15.58 3.60
CA LEU A 527 -23.99 -15.34 2.78
C LEU A 527 -23.94 -16.32 1.61
N TYR A 528 -23.62 -15.79 0.45
CA TYR A 528 -23.49 -16.55 -0.80
C TYR A 528 -22.19 -16.19 -1.49
N THR A 529 -21.42 -17.22 -1.85
CA THR A 529 -20.24 -17.09 -2.72
C THR A 529 -20.28 -18.17 -3.77
N ASP A 530 -20.08 -17.79 -5.03
CA ASP A 530 -19.91 -18.71 -6.15
C ASP A 530 -18.52 -18.49 -6.76
N PRO A 531 -17.73 -19.54 -7.01
CA PRO A 531 -16.59 -19.45 -7.92
C PRO A 531 -16.87 -18.61 -9.18
N GLY A 532 -16.05 -17.59 -9.45
CA GLY A 532 -16.23 -16.76 -10.65
C GLY A 532 -17.08 -15.50 -10.46
N MET A 533 -17.72 -15.31 -9.30
CA MET A 533 -18.68 -14.23 -9.07
C MET A 533 -18.40 -13.48 -7.75
N PRO A 534 -18.63 -12.17 -7.69
CA PRO A 534 -18.63 -11.46 -6.42
C PRO A 534 -19.59 -12.08 -5.41
N GLY A 535 -19.17 -12.09 -4.13
CA GLY A 535 -20.02 -12.58 -3.04
C GLY A 535 -21.22 -11.67 -2.77
N LEU A 536 -22.21 -12.22 -2.08
CA LEU A 536 -23.39 -11.52 -1.58
C LEU A 536 -23.52 -11.77 -0.08
N ALA A 537 -23.78 -10.71 0.68
CA ALA A 537 -24.09 -10.77 2.10
C ALA A 537 -25.41 -10.04 2.36
N VAL A 538 -26.34 -10.70 3.06
CA VAL A 538 -27.64 -10.16 3.48
C VAL A 538 -27.81 -10.39 4.98
N GLY A 539 -28.32 -9.41 5.72
CA GLY A 539 -28.54 -9.49 7.17
C GLY A 539 -28.60 -8.09 7.78
N ASP A 540 -28.36 -7.94 9.08
CA ASP A 540 -28.48 -6.64 9.75
C ASP A 540 -27.25 -5.74 9.52
N HIS A 541 -26.06 -6.31 9.75
CA HIS A 541 -24.79 -5.66 9.48
C HIS A 541 -23.92 -6.56 8.61
N VAL A 542 -23.60 -6.09 7.41
CA VAL A 542 -22.94 -6.92 6.39
C VAL A 542 -21.72 -6.27 5.78
N LEU A 543 -20.71 -7.09 5.52
CA LEU A 543 -19.51 -6.74 4.78
C LEU A 543 -19.32 -7.75 3.65
N ALA A 544 -19.23 -7.26 2.41
CA ALA A 544 -18.84 -8.05 1.25
C ALA A 544 -17.56 -7.50 0.63
N ASN A 545 -16.55 -8.36 0.49
CA ASN A 545 -15.32 -8.06 -0.24
C ASN A 545 -15.17 -9.02 -1.42
N SER A 546 -14.90 -8.48 -2.61
CA SER A 546 -14.66 -9.25 -3.82
C SER A 546 -13.42 -8.74 -4.56
N GLN A 547 -12.49 -9.63 -4.88
CA GLN A 547 -11.28 -9.29 -5.62
C GLN A 547 -11.06 -10.26 -6.79
N TYR A 548 -10.79 -9.71 -7.96
CA TYR A 548 -10.48 -10.46 -9.19
C TYR A 548 -9.16 -9.97 -9.78
N ALA A 549 -8.21 -10.87 -10.01
CA ALA A 549 -6.89 -10.56 -10.57
C ALA A 549 -6.59 -11.39 -11.83
N ASP A 550 -6.14 -10.74 -12.90
CA ASP A 550 -5.65 -11.32 -14.15
C ASP A 550 -4.44 -10.51 -14.69
N GLY A 551 -3.66 -11.12 -15.60
CA GLY A 551 -2.39 -10.58 -16.07
C GLY A 551 -1.19 -11.16 -15.31
N SER A 552 -0.29 -10.31 -14.81
CA SER A 552 0.90 -10.75 -14.09
C SER A 552 1.31 -9.83 -12.92
N VAL A 553 1.90 -10.43 -11.89
CA VAL A 553 2.47 -9.72 -10.73
C VAL A 553 3.89 -10.20 -10.48
N THR A 554 4.87 -9.37 -10.82
CA THR A 554 6.30 -9.71 -10.71
C THR A 554 7.05 -8.76 -9.79
N ALA A 555 7.80 -9.33 -8.84
CA ALA A 555 8.73 -8.60 -8.00
C ALA A 555 10.14 -9.23 -8.07
N SER A 556 11.15 -8.41 -8.31
CA SER A 556 12.54 -8.83 -8.46
C SER A 556 13.48 -7.96 -7.61
N ALA A 557 14.18 -8.57 -6.66
CA ALA A 557 15.16 -7.90 -5.81
C ALA A 557 16.56 -8.54 -5.96
N LEU A 558 17.55 -7.76 -6.39
CA LEU A 558 18.94 -8.18 -6.57
C LEU A 558 19.88 -7.33 -5.71
N THR A 559 20.65 -7.97 -4.83
CA THR A 559 21.72 -7.29 -4.09
C THR A 559 23.07 -7.92 -4.37
N THR A 560 24.03 -7.09 -4.78
CA THR A 560 25.44 -7.47 -4.87
C THR A 560 26.24 -6.62 -3.89
N ALA A 561 26.93 -7.24 -2.93
CA ALA A 561 27.75 -6.54 -1.95
C ALA A 561 29.11 -7.23 -1.77
N GLY A 562 30.19 -6.46 -1.75
CA GLY A 562 31.51 -7.04 -1.52
C GLY A 562 32.68 -6.11 -1.75
N ASN A 563 33.87 -6.69 -1.76
CA ASN A 563 35.08 -6.01 -2.21
C ASN A 563 35.26 -6.23 -3.72
N PRO A 564 35.15 -5.20 -4.57
CA PRO A 564 35.35 -5.36 -6.01
C PRO A 564 36.84 -5.43 -6.42
N ASP A 565 37.80 -5.26 -5.51
CA ASP A 565 39.24 -5.38 -5.79
C ASP A 565 39.80 -6.76 -5.39
N TRP A 566 39.92 -7.66 -6.36
CA TRP A 566 40.41 -9.03 -6.16
C TRP A 566 41.90 -9.13 -5.77
N TYR A 567 42.66 -8.03 -5.90
CA TYR A 567 44.08 -7.98 -5.53
C TYR A 567 44.32 -7.34 -4.16
N ALA A 568 43.28 -6.82 -3.53
CA ALA A 568 43.37 -6.24 -2.20
C ALA A 568 43.77 -7.29 -1.15
N GLY A 569 44.69 -6.92 -0.27
CA GLY A 569 44.99 -7.68 0.93
C GLY A 569 44.24 -7.14 2.15
N LEU A 570 44.05 -8.00 3.15
CA LEU A 570 43.48 -7.62 4.45
C LEU A 570 44.48 -7.98 5.55
N TYR A 571 45.06 -6.95 6.19
CA TYR A 571 46.16 -7.09 7.15
C TYR A 571 45.79 -6.44 8.48
N ARG A 572 45.77 -7.20 9.58
CA ARG A 572 45.39 -6.70 10.93
C ARG A 572 44.08 -5.91 10.92
N SER A 573 43.12 -6.37 10.14
CA SER A 573 41.93 -5.60 9.75
C SER A 573 40.68 -6.48 9.75
N ALA A 574 39.51 -5.85 9.72
CA ALA A 574 38.22 -6.53 9.63
C ALA A 574 37.45 -6.10 8.38
N TYR A 575 36.86 -7.07 7.67
CA TYR A 575 35.91 -6.84 6.59
C TYR A 575 34.61 -7.58 6.92
N THR A 576 33.51 -6.86 7.07
CA THR A 576 32.24 -7.42 7.54
C THR A 576 31.10 -7.10 6.57
N ILE A 577 30.32 -8.12 6.23
CA ILE A 577 29.07 -8.03 5.47
C ILE A 577 27.98 -8.68 6.30
N THR A 578 27.20 -7.88 7.04
CA THR A 578 26.32 -8.44 8.07
C THR A 578 24.94 -7.82 8.12
N GLY A 579 23.92 -8.64 8.33
CA GLY A 579 22.55 -8.16 8.54
C GLY A 579 21.93 -7.47 7.33
N ASN A 580 22.48 -7.68 6.12
CA ASN A 580 21.87 -7.12 4.91
C ASN A 580 20.69 -7.99 4.48
N SER A 581 19.61 -7.36 4.02
CA SER A 581 18.35 -8.02 3.66
C SER A 581 17.97 -7.77 2.22
N THR A 582 17.61 -8.81 1.47
CA THR A 582 17.04 -8.71 0.12
C THR A 582 15.71 -9.44 0.08
N SER A 583 14.63 -8.72 -0.22
CA SER A 583 13.26 -9.26 -0.20
C SER A 583 12.49 -8.94 -1.46
N ALA A 584 11.90 -9.97 -2.09
CA ALA A 584 10.92 -9.82 -3.14
C ALA A 584 9.59 -10.39 -2.69
N GLU A 585 8.51 -9.63 -2.84
CA GLU A 585 7.16 -10.09 -2.52
C GLU A 585 6.20 -9.77 -3.67
N SER A 586 5.41 -10.77 -4.05
CA SER A 586 4.38 -10.64 -5.09
C SER A 586 3.07 -11.23 -4.60
N VAL A 587 1.98 -10.48 -4.75
CA VAL A 587 0.65 -10.92 -4.36
C VAL A 587 -0.34 -10.58 -5.46
N ALA A 588 -1.18 -11.53 -5.87
CA ALA A 588 -2.40 -11.15 -6.60
C ALA A 588 -3.35 -10.51 -5.58
N ASN A 589 -4.33 -11.23 -5.03
CA ASN A 589 -5.33 -10.63 -4.15
C ASN A 589 -4.97 -10.71 -2.66
N GLN A 590 -5.21 -9.61 -1.93
CA GLN A 590 -5.12 -9.56 -0.47
C GLN A 590 -6.30 -8.83 0.16
N ALA A 591 -6.91 -9.42 1.19
CA ALA A 591 -7.98 -8.78 1.94
C ALA A 591 -7.81 -8.96 3.44
N ILE A 592 -8.03 -7.87 4.17
CA ILE A 592 -8.17 -7.84 5.62
C ILE A 592 -9.56 -7.29 5.93
N ASN A 593 -10.45 -8.16 6.40
CA ASN A 593 -11.84 -7.80 6.70
C ASN A 593 -12.11 -7.98 8.19
N ALA A 594 -12.65 -6.94 8.81
CA ALA A 594 -13.09 -6.96 10.20
C ALA A 594 -14.53 -6.46 10.30
N LEU A 595 -15.43 -7.29 10.85
CA LEU A 595 -16.79 -6.92 11.21
C LEU A 595 -16.95 -7.14 12.72
N SER A 596 -17.29 -6.10 13.46
CA SER A 596 -17.54 -6.17 14.89
C SER A 596 -18.89 -5.54 15.20
N VAL A 597 -19.76 -6.31 15.86
CA VAL A 597 -21.06 -5.85 16.37
C VAL A 597 -21.09 -6.10 17.86
N SER A 598 -21.30 -5.04 18.64
CA SER A 598 -21.30 -5.12 20.09
C SER A 598 -22.50 -4.42 20.72
N ALA A 599 -23.25 -5.20 21.50
CA ALA A 599 -24.32 -4.76 22.39
C ALA A 599 -24.01 -5.11 23.85
N VAL A 600 -24.43 -4.25 24.80
CA VAL A 600 -24.21 -4.47 26.24
C VAL A 600 -25.36 -5.21 26.91
N SER A 601 -26.62 -4.96 26.53
CA SER A 601 -27.78 -5.51 27.26
C SER A 601 -28.77 -6.33 26.42
N ASP A 602 -29.19 -5.83 25.26
CA ASP A 602 -30.15 -6.46 24.31
C ASP A 602 -29.53 -6.45 22.91
N GLY A 603 -29.50 -7.58 22.20
CA GLY A 603 -28.90 -7.65 20.85
C GLY A 603 -29.39 -8.82 20.02
N ALA A 604 -30.39 -8.56 19.17
CA ALA A 604 -30.93 -9.52 18.21
C ALA A 604 -30.31 -9.40 16.80
N ALA A 605 -29.20 -8.64 16.66
CA ALA A 605 -28.64 -8.32 15.37
C ALA A 605 -27.79 -9.46 14.77
N SER A 606 -27.98 -9.71 13.47
CA SER A 606 -27.11 -10.59 12.70
C SER A 606 -25.89 -9.84 12.12
N ALA A 607 -24.80 -10.57 11.90
CA ALA A 607 -23.56 -10.04 11.37
C ALA A 607 -22.97 -11.00 10.33
N GLY A 608 -22.81 -10.50 9.10
CA GLY A 608 -22.41 -11.29 7.95
C GLY A 608 -21.15 -10.78 7.26
N LEU A 609 -20.16 -11.66 7.07
CA LEU A 609 -18.92 -11.33 6.36
C LEU A 609 -18.70 -12.29 5.19
N ALA A 610 -18.81 -11.79 3.96
CA ALA A 610 -18.49 -12.52 2.73
C ALA A 610 -17.18 -12.02 2.12
N ASN A 611 -16.23 -12.92 1.89
CA ASN A 611 -14.97 -12.61 1.21
C ASN A 611 -14.75 -13.58 0.04
N THR A 612 -14.67 -13.04 -1.19
CA THR A 612 -14.36 -13.80 -2.40
C THR A 612 -13.10 -13.26 -3.06
N GLN A 613 -12.12 -14.13 -3.33
CA GLN A 613 -10.89 -13.77 -4.05
C GLN A 613 -10.63 -14.75 -5.19
N GLU A 614 -10.40 -14.24 -6.39
CA GLU A 614 -10.12 -15.03 -7.58
C GLU A 614 -8.89 -14.51 -8.31
N SER A 615 -7.93 -15.40 -8.55
CA SER A 615 -6.64 -15.09 -9.18
C SER A 615 -6.39 -16.01 -10.37
N HIS A 616 -6.33 -15.40 -11.55
CA HIS A 616 -5.81 -15.95 -12.80
C HIS A 616 -4.40 -15.44 -13.12
N ALA A 617 -3.96 -14.39 -12.42
CA ALA A 617 -2.67 -13.75 -12.64
C ALA A 617 -1.48 -14.69 -12.38
N GLY A 618 -0.45 -14.57 -13.22
CA GLY A 618 0.85 -15.20 -12.95
C GLY A 618 1.61 -14.42 -11.87
N VAL A 619 1.89 -15.04 -10.73
CA VAL A 619 2.58 -14.41 -9.59
C VAL A 619 4.02 -14.91 -9.50
N LEU A 620 4.99 -14.00 -9.61
CA LEU A 620 6.42 -14.29 -9.52
C LEU A 620 7.12 -13.39 -8.51
N ALA A 621 7.73 -13.97 -7.48
CA ALA A 621 8.67 -13.28 -6.60
C ALA A 621 10.08 -13.87 -6.76
N ALA A 622 11.07 -13.03 -7.07
CA ALA A 622 12.46 -13.44 -7.28
C ALA A 622 13.43 -12.60 -6.43
N ALA A 623 14.19 -13.26 -5.56
CA ALA A 623 15.20 -12.61 -4.73
C ALA A 623 16.58 -13.25 -4.91
N THR A 624 17.59 -12.43 -5.21
CA THR A 624 18.96 -12.90 -5.45
C THR A 624 19.96 -12.05 -4.67
N THR A 625 20.91 -12.72 -4.02
CA THR A 625 22.05 -12.08 -3.35
C THR A 625 23.39 -12.63 -3.83
N ARG A 626 24.37 -11.74 -3.96
CA ARG A 626 25.78 -12.07 -4.18
C ARG A 626 26.60 -11.26 -3.18
N LEU A 627 26.90 -11.87 -2.04
CA LEU A 627 27.56 -11.22 -0.91
C LEU A 627 28.90 -11.89 -0.66
N GLY A 628 29.99 -11.14 -0.71
CA GLY A 628 31.28 -11.78 -0.48
C GLY A 628 32.47 -10.88 -0.32
N TYR A 629 33.51 -11.45 0.29
CA TYR A 629 34.84 -10.87 0.30
C TYR A 629 35.75 -11.64 -0.65
N ASP A 630 36.15 -10.99 -1.73
CA ASP A 630 37.22 -11.46 -2.62
C ASP A 630 38.51 -10.69 -2.33
N GLY A 631 39.64 -11.39 -2.24
CA GLY A 631 40.94 -10.75 -2.04
C GLY A 631 42.13 -11.64 -2.36
N LEU A 632 43.33 -11.08 -2.24
CA LEU A 632 44.59 -11.77 -2.52
C LEU A 632 45.06 -12.64 -1.34
N ALA A 633 45.00 -12.08 -0.14
CA ALA A 633 45.57 -12.63 1.09
C ALA A 633 44.91 -12.03 2.35
N MET A 634 44.96 -12.79 3.45
CA MET A 634 44.63 -12.30 4.79
C MET A 634 45.77 -12.59 5.77
N SER A 635 46.12 -11.64 6.63
CA SER A 635 47.08 -11.86 7.73
C SER A 635 46.66 -11.13 9.00
N ASP A 636 46.54 -11.85 10.11
CA ASP A 636 46.03 -11.33 11.39
C ASP A 636 44.66 -10.62 11.24
N ALA A 637 43.82 -11.10 10.33
CA ALA A 637 42.63 -10.38 9.89
C ALA A 637 41.34 -11.19 10.06
N GLN A 638 40.20 -10.52 9.93
CA GLN A 638 38.88 -11.14 9.99
C GLN A 638 38.04 -10.78 8.76
N ALA A 639 37.47 -11.80 8.10
CA ALA A 639 36.42 -11.63 7.10
C ALA A 639 35.15 -12.33 7.61
N LEU A 640 34.06 -11.58 7.73
CA LEU A 640 32.77 -12.10 8.21
C LEU A 640 31.68 -11.77 7.20
N VAL A 641 30.98 -12.80 6.72
CA VAL A 641 29.73 -12.69 5.98
C VAL A 641 28.67 -13.41 6.79
N GLY A 642 27.80 -12.68 7.48
CA GLY A 642 26.88 -13.32 8.42
C GLY A 642 25.58 -12.60 8.72
N GLY A 643 24.55 -13.36 9.07
CA GLY A 643 23.22 -12.82 9.38
C GLY A 643 22.54 -12.15 8.18
N ASN A 644 23.00 -12.37 6.95
CA ASN A 644 22.34 -11.82 5.77
C ASN A 644 21.13 -12.68 5.38
N SER A 645 20.07 -12.06 4.86
CA SER A 645 18.82 -12.75 4.53
C SER A 645 18.35 -12.45 3.10
N THR A 646 17.97 -13.49 2.37
CA THR A 646 17.34 -13.41 1.06
C THR A 646 15.98 -14.09 1.11
N SER A 647 14.90 -13.37 0.79
CA SER A 647 13.54 -13.92 0.83
C SER A 647 12.76 -13.61 -0.44
N ALA A 648 12.16 -14.62 -1.05
CA ALA A 648 11.15 -14.49 -2.08
C ALA A 648 9.81 -15.03 -1.56
N LEU A 649 8.76 -14.22 -1.62
CA LEU A 649 7.41 -14.58 -1.19
C LEU A 649 6.39 -14.33 -2.30
N ALA A 650 5.76 -15.38 -2.81
CA ALA A 650 4.70 -15.29 -3.80
C ALA A 650 3.38 -15.80 -3.22
N ARG A 651 2.29 -15.03 -3.37
CA ARG A 651 0.94 -15.42 -2.94
C ARG A 651 -0.07 -15.19 -4.06
N GLY A 652 -0.91 -16.19 -4.34
CA GLY A 652 -2.09 -16.00 -5.19
C GLY A 652 -3.13 -15.18 -4.43
N ASN A 653 -3.86 -15.82 -3.52
CA ASN A 653 -4.86 -15.17 -2.67
C ASN A 653 -4.48 -15.23 -1.19
N ALA A 654 -4.65 -14.12 -0.47
CA ALA A 654 -4.45 -14.03 0.97
C ALA A 654 -5.63 -13.31 1.65
N ALA A 655 -6.24 -13.95 2.64
CA ALA A 655 -7.37 -13.37 3.38
C ALA A 655 -7.19 -13.48 4.90
N SER A 656 -7.50 -12.41 5.60
CA SER A 656 -7.70 -12.39 7.05
C SER A 656 -9.09 -11.84 7.35
N ASN A 657 -9.98 -12.69 7.85
CA ASN A 657 -11.36 -12.33 8.17
C ASN A 657 -11.58 -12.49 9.67
N SER A 658 -12.08 -11.44 10.32
CA SER A 658 -12.47 -11.47 11.72
C SER A 658 -13.91 -10.99 11.88
N LEU A 659 -14.71 -11.79 12.58
CA LEU A 659 -16.09 -11.46 12.94
C LEU A 659 -16.23 -11.50 14.46
N THR A 660 -16.70 -10.42 15.06
CA THR A 660 -17.06 -10.39 16.49
C THR A 660 -18.53 -10.03 16.64
N LEU A 661 -19.28 -10.84 17.38
CA LEU A 661 -20.68 -10.57 17.71
C LEU A 661 -20.88 -10.72 19.23
N THR A 662 -21.23 -9.62 19.90
CA THR A 662 -21.52 -9.62 21.34
C THR A 662 -22.89 -9.04 21.65
N GLY A 663 -23.63 -9.65 22.56
CA GLY A 663 -24.97 -9.19 22.96
C GLY A 663 -25.82 -10.34 23.50
N THR A 664 -27.05 -10.06 23.95
CA THR A 664 -28.01 -11.10 24.34
C THR A 664 -28.92 -11.41 23.15
N PRO A 665 -28.86 -12.63 22.57
CA PRO A 665 -29.65 -12.98 21.40
C PRO A 665 -31.14 -13.01 21.71
N SER A 666 -31.96 -12.84 20.67
CA SER A 666 -33.40 -13.05 20.74
C SER A 666 -33.77 -14.50 21.07
N SER A 667 -34.96 -14.72 21.62
CA SER A 667 -35.48 -16.07 21.83
C SER A 667 -35.96 -16.67 20.50
N GLY A 668 -35.49 -17.87 20.16
CA GLY A 668 -35.95 -18.60 18.96
C GLY A 668 -34.96 -18.68 17.82
N LEU A 669 -33.66 -18.77 18.12
CA LEU A 669 -32.58 -18.86 17.13
C LEU A 669 -32.82 -19.96 16.09
N ALA A 670 -32.71 -19.61 14.81
CA ALA A 670 -32.70 -20.57 13.72
C ALA A 670 -31.43 -21.43 13.80
N PRO A 671 -31.46 -22.71 13.39
CA PRO A 671 -30.26 -23.51 13.34
C PRO A 671 -29.25 -22.96 12.32
N ALA A 672 -28.03 -22.68 12.76
CA ALA A 672 -26.93 -22.33 11.87
C ALA A 672 -26.72 -23.42 10.79
N SER A 673 -26.48 -22.98 9.55
CA SER A 673 -26.20 -23.85 8.41
C SER A 673 -25.00 -23.36 7.61
N ALA A 674 -24.20 -24.30 7.10
CA ALA A 674 -23.12 -24.05 6.17
C ALA A 674 -23.10 -25.17 5.11
N SER A 675 -23.02 -24.81 3.84
CA SER A 675 -22.96 -25.74 2.71
C SER A 675 -21.84 -25.37 1.76
N LEU A 676 -21.20 -26.41 1.19
CA LEU A 676 -20.03 -26.32 0.30
C LEU A 676 -20.28 -27.19 -0.94
N ALA A 677 -21.36 -26.92 -1.66
CA ALA A 677 -21.81 -27.73 -2.81
C ALA A 677 -21.39 -27.11 -4.15
N GLY A 678 -20.10 -26.76 -4.27
CA GLY A 678 -19.56 -26.00 -5.42
C GLY A 678 -19.60 -24.49 -5.19
N SER A 679 -20.64 -23.98 -4.54
CA SER A 679 -20.74 -22.65 -3.93
C SER A 679 -20.70 -22.74 -2.41
N GLY A 680 -20.28 -21.65 -1.76
CA GLY A 680 -20.32 -21.49 -0.31
C GLY A 680 -21.60 -20.77 0.09
N THR A 681 -22.44 -21.41 0.90
CA THR A 681 -23.64 -20.77 1.48
C THR A 681 -23.63 -20.89 3.00
N VAL A 682 -23.90 -19.80 3.70
CA VAL A 682 -23.94 -19.76 5.18
C VAL A 682 -25.20 -19.03 5.65
N SER A 683 -25.84 -19.54 6.70
CA SER A 683 -26.94 -18.87 7.42
C SER A 683 -26.70 -19.04 8.92
N ALA A 684 -26.52 -17.95 9.65
CA ALA A 684 -26.44 -17.91 11.12
C ALA A 684 -26.53 -16.46 11.60
N ASP A 685 -26.76 -16.23 12.90
CA ASP A 685 -26.66 -14.89 13.50
C ASP A 685 -25.27 -14.28 13.25
N ALA A 686 -24.21 -15.07 13.46
CA ALA A 686 -22.85 -14.73 13.05
C ALA A 686 -22.42 -15.64 11.89
N ALA A 687 -22.36 -15.09 10.68
CA ALA A 687 -22.01 -15.82 9.47
C ALA A 687 -20.69 -15.30 8.88
N LEU A 688 -19.81 -16.21 8.50
CA LEU A 688 -18.58 -15.89 7.76
C LEU A 688 -18.41 -16.88 6.60
N VAL A 689 -18.28 -16.37 5.37
CA VAL A 689 -17.88 -17.18 4.21
C VAL A 689 -16.61 -16.60 3.58
N ASN A 690 -15.65 -17.48 3.34
CA ASN A 690 -14.41 -17.15 2.63
C ASN A 690 -14.23 -18.11 1.45
N SER A 691 -14.18 -17.58 0.23
CA SER A 691 -13.99 -18.35 -1.00
C SER A 691 -12.76 -17.84 -1.75
N GLN A 692 -11.78 -18.71 -2.00
CA GLN A 692 -10.55 -18.35 -2.71
C GLN A 692 -10.26 -19.33 -3.85
N ILE A 693 -10.01 -18.79 -5.04
CA ILE A 693 -9.68 -19.57 -6.25
C ILE A 693 -8.40 -19.05 -6.85
N ASN A 694 -7.44 -19.94 -7.06
CA ASN A 694 -6.20 -19.64 -7.76
C ASN A 694 -6.00 -20.62 -8.93
N THR A 695 -6.09 -20.10 -10.15
CA THR A 695 -5.80 -20.82 -11.39
C THR A 695 -4.47 -20.38 -12.02
N GLY A 696 -3.99 -19.18 -11.68
CA GLY A 696 -2.68 -18.66 -12.09
C GLY A 696 -1.50 -19.35 -11.40
N ASP A 697 -0.34 -19.36 -12.06
CA ASP A 697 0.88 -19.92 -11.49
C ASP A 697 1.44 -19.02 -10.38
N VAL A 698 1.83 -19.61 -9.24
CA VAL A 698 2.41 -18.91 -8.10
C VAL A 698 3.83 -19.42 -7.86
N THR A 699 4.81 -18.57 -8.11
CA THR A 699 6.22 -18.95 -8.15
C THR A 699 7.09 -18.05 -7.29
N ALA A 700 7.82 -18.64 -6.34
CA ALA A 700 8.85 -17.99 -5.55
C ALA A 700 10.23 -18.58 -5.88
N LEU A 701 11.18 -17.73 -6.28
CA LEU A 701 12.49 -18.13 -6.76
C LEU A 701 13.63 -17.44 -6.01
N GLY A 702 14.64 -18.24 -5.68
CA GLY A 702 15.99 -17.78 -5.46
C GLY A 702 16.95 -18.55 -6.36
N GLU A 703 17.67 -17.86 -7.24
CA GLU A 703 18.64 -18.50 -8.15
C GLU A 703 20.05 -17.95 -7.97
N ASN A 704 21.03 -18.86 -8.01
CA ASN A 704 22.46 -18.55 -8.05
C ASN A 704 22.94 -17.58 -6.95
N MET A 705 22.35 -17.71 -5.75
CA MET A 705 22.76 -16.92 -4.59
C MET A 705 24.12 -17.38 -4.08
N VAL A 706 25.02 -16.42 -3.87
CA VAL A 706 26.38 -16.69 -3.43
C VAL A 706 26.67 -15.88 -2.18
N HIS A 707 27.11 -16.58 -1.13
CA HIS A 707 27.70 -15.98 0.07
C HIS A 707 29.09 -16.56 0.24
N ASP A 708 30.13 -15.74 0.08
CA ASP A 708 31.49 -16.28 0.05
C ASP A 708 32.60 -15.42 0.64
N ILE A 709 33.72 -16.11 0.88
CA ILE A 709 35.02 -15.51 1.20
C ILE A 709 36.06 -16.24 0.35
N ALA A 710 36.62 -15.57 -0.66
CA ALA A 710 37.59 -16.17 -1.58
C ALA A 710 38.94 -15.44 -1.56
N LEU A 711 40.01 -16.22 -1.38
CA LEU A 711 41.41 -15.79 -1.39
C LEU A 711 42.11 -16.37 -2.61
N ASN A 712 42.38 -15.53 -3.60
CA ASN A 712 42.68 -15.95 -4.97
C ASN A 712 44.15 -16.32 -5.24
N CYS A 713 45.08 -16.22 -4.27
CA CYS A 713 46.51 -16.50 -4.50
C CYS A 713 47.32 -16.97 -3.28
N ILE A 714 47.36 -16.21 -2.18
CA ILE A 714 48.34 -16.42 -1.10
C ILE A 714 47.75 -17.21 0.07
N GLY A 715 46.47 -16.95 0.36
CA GLY A 715 45.70 -17.56 1.44
C GLY A 715 45.70 -16.76 2.74
N ALA A 716 45.43 -17.42 3.87
CA ALA A 716 45.23 -16.80 5.18
C ALA A 716 46.25 -17.26 6.23
N ASP A 717 46.87 -16.30 6.94
CA ASP A 717 47.75 -16.51 8.10
C ASP A 717 47.16 -15.87 9.36
N ARG A 718 47.07 -16.63 10.47
CA ARG A 718 46.53 -16.18 11.77
C ARG A 718 45.22 -15.40 11.67
N SER A 719 44.37 -15.76 10.71
CA SER A 719 43.16 -15.02 10.34
C SER A 719 41.89 -15.80 10.63
N GLU A 720 40.75 -15.12 10.64
CA GLU A 720 39.43 -15.70 10.84
C GLU A 720 38.53 -15.44 9.61
N LEU A 721 37.99 -16.51 9.04
CA LEU A 721 37.05 -16.45 7.93
C LEU A 721 35.73 -17.07 8.40
N VAL A 722 34.65 -16.30 8.39
CA VAL A 722 33.37 -16.72 8.99
C VAL A 722 32.21 -16.47 8.03
N LEU A 723 31.48 -17.55 7.73
CA LEU A 723 30.18 -17.54 7.06
C LEU A 723 29.13 -18.06 8.04
N ASN A 724 28.41 -17.15 8.70
CA ASN A 724 27.55 -17.55 9.83
C ASN A 724 26.13 -16.98 9.75
N GLY A 725 25.12 -17.84 9.88
CA GLY A 725 23.74 -17.39 10.08
C GLY A 725 23.11 -16.73 8.86
N ASN A 726 23.64 -16.97 7.65
CA ASN A 726 23.04 -16.46 6.43
C ASN A 726 21.83 -17.32 6.03
N SER A 727 20.75 -16.71 5.56
CA SER A 727 19.51 -17.40 5.25
C SER A 727 19.03 -17.08 3.83
N VAL A 728 18.54 -18.11 3.15
CA VAL A 728 17.90 -18.00 1.83
C VAL A 728 16.56 -18.73 1.91
N SER A 729 15.47 -18.03 1.57
CA SER A 729 14.13 -18.60 1.58
C SER A 729 13.34 -18.25 0.32
N ALA A 730 12.61 -19.24 -0.21
CA ALA A 730 11.56 -19.04 -1.20
C ALA A 730 10.25 -19.66 -0.68
N SER A 731 9.16 -18.91 -0.66
CA SER A 731 7.85 -19.37 -0.22
C SER A 731 6.76 -18.99 -1.21
N ALA A 732 6.02 -19.99 -1.69
CA ALA A 732 4.90 -19.82 -2.61
C ALA A 732 3.62 -20.39 -1.98
N ILE A 733 2.55 -19.60 -1.96
CA ILE A 733 1.25 -20.00 -1.41
C ILE A 733 0.17 -19.70 -2.46
N GLY A 734 -0.57 -20.71 -2.92
CA GLY A 734 -1.70 -20.52 -3.82
C GLY A 734 -2.82 -19.73 -3.15
N ASN A 735 -3.45 -20.31 -2.13
CA ASN A 735 -4.47 -19.67 -1.30
C ASN A 735 -4.13 -19.75 0.19
N GLY A 736 -4.22 -18.62 0.89
CA GLY A 736 -4.04 -18.50 2.34
C GLY A 736 -5.22 -17.82 3.00
N ALA A 737 -5.80 -18.40 4.05
CA ALA A 737 -6.89 -17.78 4.81
C ALA A 737 -6.73 -17.95 6.33
N THR A 738 -7.05 -16.89 7.07
CA THR A 738 -7.32 -16.96 8.51
C THR A 738 -8.72 -16.41 8.77
N ASN A 739 -9.62 -17.24 9.29
CA ASN A 739 -10.97 -16.87 9.63
C ASN A 739 -11.15 -17.02 11.14
N SER A 740 -11.45 -15.93 11.84
CA SER A 740 -11.74 -15.95 13.27
C SER A 740 -13.13 -15.42 13.55
N MET A 741 -13.85 -16.12 14.42
CA MET A 741 -15.14 -15.69 14.94
C MET A 741 -15.11 -15.68 16.47
N ALA A 742 -15.49 -14.56 17.06
CA ALA A 742 -15.56 -14.38 18.51
C ALA A 742 -16.99 -14.01 18.92
N LEU A 743 -17.56 -14.77 19.86
CA LEU A 743 -18.94 -14.60 20.31
C LEU A 743 -18.97 -14.33 21.81
N ALA A 744 -19.78 -13.37 22.26
CA ALA A 744 -20.00 -13.13 23.69
C ALA A 744 -21.47 -12.83 24.00
N SER A 745 -21.96 -13.26 25.15
CA SER A 745 -23.33 -12.97 25.60
C SER A 745 -23.44 -13.09 27.12
N LEU A 746 -24.29 -12.26 27.72
CA LEU A 746 -24.70 -12.40 29.14
C LEU A 746 -25.72 -13.53 29.35
N GLY A 747 -26.22 -14.15 28.27
CA GLY A 747 -27.23 -15.22 28.27
C GLY A 747 -26.86 -16.39 27.36
N GLN A 748 -27.69 -16.67 26.36
CA GLN A 748 -27.42 -17.67 25.32
C GLN A 748 -26.43 -17.10 24.29
N LEU A 749 -25.53 -17.91 23.72
CA LEU A 749 -24.69 -17.44 22.61
C LEU A 749 -25.50 -17.39 21.31
N PRO A 750 -25.25 -16.39 20.44
CA PRO A 750 -25.79 -16.40 19.08
C PRO A 750 -25.31 -17.63 18.31
N THR A 751 -26.06 -18.01 17.29
CA THR A 751 -25.66 -19.06 16.36
C THR A 751 -24.53 -18.59 15.47
N ALA A 752 -23.69 -19.52 15.04
CA ALA A 752 -22.47 -19.21 14.33
C ALA A 752 -22.14 -20.25 13.28
N ALA A 753 -21.78 -19.79 12.09
CA ALA A 753 -21.32 -20.66 11.01
C ALA A 753 -20.19 -20.00 10.21
N VAL A 754 -19.16 -20.81 9.92
CA VAL A 754 -18.04 -20.42 9.07
C VAL A 754 -17.91 -21.42 7.93
N ALA A 755 -17.91 -20.93 6.69
CA ALA A 755 -17.58 -21.69 5.50
C ALA A 755 -16.27 -21.17 4.90
N ASN A 756 -15.37 -22.09 4.54
CA ASN A 756 -14.11 -21.75 3.87
C ASN A 756 -13.88 -22.68 2.67
N VAL A 757 -13.98 -22.14 1.46
CA VAL A 757 -13.71 -22.80 0.18
C VAL A 757 -12.36 -22.33 -0.33
N GLN A 758 -11.43 -23.25 -0.60
CA GLN A 758 -10.17 -22.91 -1.27
C GLN A 758 -9.91 -23.90 -2.40
N MET A 759 -9.72 -23.39 -3.62
CA MET A 759 -9.36 -24.18 -4.80
C MET A 759 -8.09 -23.62 -5.42
N ASN A 760 -7.06 -24.46 -5.55
CA ASN A 760 -5.86 -24.13 -6.30
C ASN A 760 -5.66 -25.16 -7.42
N SER A 761 -5.73 -24.72 -8.67
CA SER A 761 -5.41 -25.51 -9.86
C SER A 761 -4.17 -25.02 -10.61
N GLY A 762 -3.72 -23.79 -10.37
CA GLY A 762 -2.46 -23.25 -10.87
C GLY A 762 -1.23 -23.93 -10.25
N GLN A 763 -0.08 -23.87 -10.94
CA GLN A 763 1.16 -24.45 -10.40
C GLN A 763 1.66 -23.61 -9.22
N VAL A 764 1.98 -24.26 -8.08
CA VAL A 764 2.65 -23.59 -6.95
C VAL A 764 4.07 -24.09 -6.83
N THR A 765 5.04 -23.21 -7.10
CA THR A 765 6.47 -23.53 -7.15
C THR A 765 7.25 -22.66 -6.19
N ALA A 766 7.97 -23.27 -5.25
CA ALA A 766 8.99 -22.60 -4.47
C ALA A 766 10.33 -23.28 -4.75
N ARG A 767 11.32 -22.51 -5.20
CA ARG A 767 12.58 -23.08 -5.66
C ARG A 767 13.77 -22.23 -5.23
N VAL A 768 14.74 -22.89 -4.63
CA VAL A 768 16.08 -22.35 -4.43
C VAL A 768 17.06 -23.20 -5.24
N THR A 769 17.76 -22.58 -6.20
CA THR A 769 18.79 -23.24 -7.01
C THR A 769 20.15 -22.56 -6.86
N GLY A 770 21.23 -23.35 -6.84
CA GLY A 770 22.60 -22.83 -6.84
C GLY A 770 23.00 -22.02 -5.60
N ALA A 771 22.21 -22.07 -4.51
CA ALA A 771 22.57 -21.40 -3.25
C ALA A 771 23.89 -21.97 -2.70
N THR A 772 24.88 -21.10 -2.55
CA THR A 772 26.24 -21.49 -2.18
C THR A 772 26.72 -20.67 -0.99
N PHE A 773 27.15 -21.36 0.07
CA PHE A 773 27.91 -20.79 1.19
C PHE A 773 29.31 -21.40 1.12
N GLN A 774 30.31 -20.62 0.67
CA GLN A 774 31.64 -21.18 0.38
C GLN A 774 32.76 -20.30 0.91
N ALA A 775 33.83 -20.94 1.35
CA ALA A 775 35.09 -20.27 1.59
C ALA A 775 36.19 -20.93 0.75
N ILE A 776 36.95 -20.13 0.01
CA ILE A 776 38.06 -20.57 -0.83
C ILE A 776 39.33 -19.91 -0.27
N PRO A 777 39.90 -20.41 0.84
CA PRO A 777 40.92 -19.70 1.60
C PRO A 777 42.35 -19.84 1.05
N GLY A 778 42.59 -20.62 0.01
CA GLY A 778 43.95 -21.02 -0.39
C GLY A 778 44.68 -21.76 0.75
N THR A 779 45.91 -21.36 1.07
CA THR A 779 46.68 -21.89 2.21
C THR A 779 46.14 -21.35 3.53
N LEU A 780 45.86 -22.20 4.51
CA LEU A 780 45.51 -21.79 5.88
C LEU A 780 46.69 -22.06 6.84
N THR A 781 47.26 -21.01 7.43
CA THR A 781 48.30 -21.11 8.47
C THR A 781 47.77 -20.50 9.75
N ALA A 782 47.71 -21.28 10.85
CA ALA A 782 47.21 -20.83 12.16
C ALA A 782 45.87 -20.06 12.15
N SER A 783 45.04 -20.31 11.12
CA SER A 783 43.81 -19.57 10.83
C SER A 783 42.59 -20.42 11.20
N ARG A 784 41.44 -19.77 11.34
CA ARG A 784 40.15 -20.41 11.59
C ARG A 784 39.21 -20.15 10.42
N LEU A 785 38.50 -21.20 10.02
CA LEU A 785 37.43 -21.13 9.04
C LEU A 785 36.16 -21.70 9.68
N GLY A 786 35.08 -20.92 9.68
CA GLY A 786 33.78 -21.33 10.19
C GLY A 786 32.68 -21.13 9.16
N ILE A 787 31.93 -22.18 8.84
CA ILE A 787 30.70 -22.12 8.05
C ILE A 787 29.59 -22.75 8.89
N THR A 788 28.78 -21.94 9.58
CA THR A 788 27.83 -22.43 10.61
C THR A 788 26.49 -21.71 10.56
N GLY A 789 25.38 -22.40 10.89
CA GLY A 789 24.07 -21.75 11.05
C GLY A 789 23.45 -21.18 9.77
N ASN A 790 24.01 -21.46 8.59
CA ASN A 790 23.42 -21.02 7.32
C ASN A 790 22.23 -21.91 6.94
N SER A 791 21.17 -21.33 6.35
CA SER A 791 19.93 -22.04 6.01
C SER A 791 19.47 -21.79 4.57
N VAL A 792 18.86 -22.82 3.98
CA VAL A 792 18.17 -22.76 2.68
C VAL A 792 16.79 -23.37 2.86
N ILE A 793 15.75 -22.63 2.54
CA ILE A 793 14.35 -23.05 2.71
C ILE A 793 13.60 -22.81 1.42
N ALA A 794 12.85 -23.82 0.96
CA ALA A 794 11.88 -23.67 -0.11
C ALA A 794 10.56 -24.31 0.35
N SER A 795 9.45 -23.57 0.28
CA SER A 795 8.13 -24.04 0.73
C SER A 795 7.05 -23.67 -0.27
N ALA A 796 6.38 -24.67 -0.83
CA ALA A 796 5.25 -24.50 -1.73
C ALA A 796 3.99 -25.09 -1.09
N VAL A 797 2.94 -24.29 -0.98
CA VAL A 797 1.66 -24.69 -0.37
C VAL A 797 0.52 -24.31 -1.30
N GLY A 798 -0.27 -25.29 -1.75
CA GLY A 798 -1.44 -25.02 -2.59
C GLY A 798 -2.50 -24.20 -1.85
N ASN A 799 -3.01 -24.77 -0.74
CA ASN A 799 -4.05 -24.16 0.09
C ASN A 799 -3.63 -24.24 1.56
N SER A 800 -3.80 -23.15 2.30
CA SER A 800 -3.58 -23.05 3.74
C SER A 800 -4.73 -22.29 4.38
N ALA A 801 -5.36 -22.87 5.40
CA ALA A 801 -6.47 -22.24 6.10
C ALA A 801 -6.43 -22.52 7.60
N VAL A 802 -6.77 -21.49 8.38
CA VAL A 802 -7.06 -21.60 9.81
C VAL A 802 -8.43 -21.01 10.05
N THR A 803 -9.33 -21.79 10.67
CA THR A 803 -10.66 -21.33 11.07
C THR A 803 -10.84 -21.57 12.56
N SER A 804 -11.28 -20.54 13.29
CA SER A 804 -11.60 -20.64 14.71
C SER A 804 -12.95 -19.98 15.03
N ILE A 805 -13.72 -20.64 15.90
CA ILE A 805 -14.89 -20.05 16.56
C ILE A 805 -14.61 -20.15 18.06
N ALA A 806 -14.60 -19.01 18.74
CA ALA A 806 -14.33 -18.92 20.16
C ALA A 806 -15.46 -18.18 20.87
N SER A 807 -15.76 -18.60 22.11
CA SER A 807 -16.55 -17.78 23.02
C SER A 807 -15.63 -16.92 23.89
N LEU A 808 -15.96 -15.64 23.98
CA LEU A 808 -15.35 -14.71 24.92
C LEU A 808 -16.09 -14.90 26.26
N ARG A 809 -15.34 -15.20 27.33
CA ARG A 809 -15.89 -15.33 28.68
C ARG A 809 -15.77 -14.06 29.48
#